data_AF-A0A9N9YP44-F1
#
_entry.id   AF-A0A9N9YP44-F1
#
_cell.length_a   1.000
_cell.length_b   1.000
_cell.length_c   1.000
_cell.angle_alpha   90.00
_cell.angle_beta   90.00
_cell.angle_gamma   90.00
#
_symmetry.space_group_name_H-M   'P 1'
#
loop_
_entity.id
_entity.type
_entity.pdbx_description
1 polymer ?
#
loop_
_entity_poly.entity_id
_entity_poly.type
_entity_poly.pdbx_seq_one_letter_code
_entity_poly.pdbx_strand_id
1 'polypeptide(L)'
;MKLAKRKLPADIEGQPVSLLPEDPEDMWHAYNLISTGDIIHGHTSRKVVRKNDATDQTSAERVHLDLAIRVRGTSFDPITSILRVTGAVISENEHAPLGSQHSIEVEPHRAFTIIKPEPEGWDSVATETLREALSDDKDGALAAVVMQEGIANICLVTQFRTVLKTRVESVIPKKRDTSSDQEAGMRRFFEKVLASLQRAVDFSQSRPLLLASPGFVANDFKNFIAGKGRDNSDKVLANVAKLATVVHANTGHIHSLNEVLKSPEVLAKMKDVRFAKEALLMDSFFDMLKLDDGRAWYGSKAVEKAVDEGAVGPGGGALLINNSLFRSQNLAVRKKYVAIVDKVKADGGEARILSSDHESGQRLSMLGDIAAILNYPMHDLDEDSEEEEEEQAVIPRHHEDDPAIMGSRLRIDSTVKLNSGYHMPILGFGVYQTPRENATEICTLALNAGYRHMDSATAYRNQGPSAASIPASGLPREDIFFTTKVPVKKKPLGYDTVCALVDDALKETGLTYIDLILIHWPYGGPEARKGAWKALVEAVEAGKVRSIGVSNYGVHHLAELEGHIKELEAERGGPGRGGAISVGQWELHPWLTRPDIVQWCRERNVAVQAYCPLVRGERWGDAKVVAMSRKYGKTEAQILLRWSIQRGYVPLVKSVTPSRIVENTGLFDFELADAEVEDIKTDEYKPIAWDPAMEPLEK
;
A
#
# COMPACT_ATOMS: atom_id res chain seq x y z
N MET A 1 10.06 29.35 3.56
CA MET A 1 11.31 29.23 4.35
C MET A 1 12.27 30.33 3.94
N LYS A 2 13.17 30.80 4.82
CA LYS A 2 14.19 31.81 4.46
C LYS A 2 15.60 31.30 4.60
N LEU A 3 16.54 31.93 3.88
CA LEU A 3 17.96 31.75 4.13
C LEU A 3 18.36 32.51 5.39
N ALA A 4 19.08 31.85 6.29
CA ALA A 4 19.66 32.52 7.47
C ALA A 4 20.81 33.46 7.07
N LYS A 5 21.48 33.21 5.93
CA LYS A 5 22.48 34.09 5.32
C LYS A 5 21.89 34.78 4.07
N ARG A 6 22.19 36.07 3.88
CA ARG A 6 21.52 36.95 2.88
C ARG A 6 21.59 36.51 1.41
N LYS A 7 22.49 35.61 1.00
CA LYS A 7 22.60 35.12 -0.39
C LYS A 7 23.04 33.66 -0.44
N LEU A 8 22.45 32.90 -1.36
CA LEU A 8 23.00 31.62 -1.81
C LEU A 8 24.32 31.88 -2.56
N PRO A 9 25.38 31.11 -2.29
CA PRO A 9 26.57 31.07 -3.14
C PRO A 9 26.21 30.75 -4.60
N ALA A 10 27.00 31.25 -5.56
CA ALA A 10 26.77 30.98 -6.99
C ALA A 10 26.97 29.49 -7.36
N ASP A 11 27.78 28.79 -6.57
CA ASP A 11 27.97 27.35 -6.60
C ASP A 11 27.71 26.80 -5.20
N ILE A 12 26.64 26.00 -5.07
CA ILE A 12 26.17 25.45 -3.79
C ILE A 12 26.87 24.12 -3.51
N GLU A 13 27.59 23.54 -4.47
CA GLU A 13 28.20 22.21 -4.37
C GLU A 13 29.17 22.14 -3.17
N GLY A 14 28.94 21.16 -2.28
CA GLY A 14 29.69 20.99 -1.03
C GLY A 14 29.51 22.09 0.03
N GLN A 15 28.67 23.11 -0.19
CA GLN A 15 28.52 24.23 0.75
C GLN A 15 27.41 24.03 1.78
N PRO A 16 27.60 24.53 3.03
CA PRO A 16 26.57 24.55 4.06
C PRO A 16 25.47 25.57 3.72
N VAL A 17 24.22 25.11 3.66
CA VAL A 17 23.04 25.97 3.49
C VAL A 17 22.31 26.11 4.81
N SER A 18 22.30 27.33 5.36
CA SER A 18 21.61 27.66 6.61
C SER A 18 20.20 28.18 6.32
N LEU A 19 19.20 27.51 6.87
CA LEU A 19 17.79 27.76 6.62
C LEU A 19 17.08 28.14 7.91
N LEU A 20 16.15 29.09 7.79
CA LEU A 20 15.26 29.55 8.84
C LEU A 20 13.81 29.22 8.43
N PRO A 21 13.21 28.18 9.00
CA PRO A 21 11.79 27.91 8.83
C PRO A 21 10.97 28.96 9.59
N GLU A 22 9.95 29.52 8.95
CA GLU A 22 9.04 30.50 9.53
C GLU A 22 7.65 29.89 9.79
N ASP A 23 7.18 29.04 8.87
CA ASP A 23 5.85 28.45 8.93
C ASP A 23 5.90 26.92 9.15
N PRO A 24 4.84 26.29 9.69
CA PRO A 24 4.76 24.83 9.81
C PRO A 24 4.89 24.07 8.49
N GLU A 25 4.64 24.72 7.36
CA GLU A 25 4.85 24.16 6.01
C GLU A 25 6.34 24.05 5.65
N ASP A 26 7.17 24.94 6.18
CA ASP A 26 8.62 24.88 6.00
C ASP A 26 9.21 23.59 6.58
N MET A 27 8.55 22.97 7.55
CA MET A 27 8.95 21.67 8.08
C MET A 27 8.80 20.56 7.05
N TRP A 28 7.77 20.63 6.20
CA TRP A 28 7.58 19.69 5.09
C TRP A 28 8.63 19.92 4.00
N HIS A 29 8.94 21.19 3.70
CA HIS A 29 10.04 21.51 2.78
C HIS A 29 11.40 21.03 3.32
N ALA A 30 11.69 21.27 4.60
CA ALA A 30 12.89 20.75 5.25
C ALA A 30 12.90 19.22 5.21
N TYR A 31 11.76 18.57 5.47
CA TYR A 31 11.63 17.12 5.41
C TYR A 31 11.97 16.56 4.03
N ASN A 32 11.55 17.21 2.94
CA ASN A 32 11.85 16.80 1.57
C ASN A 32 13.28 17.12 1.15
N LEU A 33 13.88 18.15 1.74
CA LEU A 33 15.25 18.54 1.41
C LEU A 33 16.31 17.68 2.10
N ILE A 34 16.03 17.21 3.32
CA ILE A 34 16.95 16.40 4.13
C ILE A 34 16.86 14.93 3.71
N SER A 35 18.00 14.36 3.35
CA SER A 35 18.16 12.97 2.92
C SER A 35 19.08 12.19 3.86
N THR A 36 18.94 10.87 3.87
CA THR A 36 19.92 9.98 4.53
C THR A 36 21.30 10.21 3.91
N GLY A 37 22.34 10.34 4.75
CA GLY A 37 23.70 10.67 4.32
C GLY A 37 24.10 12.12 4.62
N ASP A 38 23.12 13.03 4.57
CA ASP A 38 23.31 14.45 4.84
C ASP A 38 23.86 14.70 6.25
N ILE A 39 24.47 15.87 6.41
CA ILE A 39 24.88 16.38 7.71
C ILE A 39 23.95 17.54 8.08
N ILE A 40 23.35 17.45 9.26
CA ILE A 40 22.50 18.49 9.83
C ILE A 40 23.16 19.07 11.05
N HIS A 41 23.34 20.39 11.06
CA HIS A 41 23.77 21.16 12.21
C HIS A 41 22.59 21.95 12.75
N GLY A 42 22.26 21.76 14.02
CA GLY A 42 21.14 22.44 14.64
C GLY A 42 21.12 22.32 16.16
N HIS A 43 20.29 23.14 16.77
CA HIS A 43 20.09 23.17 18.21
C HIS A 43 19.28 21.97 18.68
N THR A 44 19.64 21.41 19.82
CA THR A 44 18.92 20.32 20.47
C THR A 44 19.07 20.41 22.01
N SER A 45 18.38 19.53 22.73
CA SER A 45 18.55 19.39 24.18
C SER A 45 18.86 17.95 24.53
N ARG A 46 19.75 17.75 25.49
CA ARG A 46 20.08 16.43 26.04
C ARG A 46 19.91 16.44 27.54
N LYS A 47 19.29 15.40 28.08
CA LYS A 47 19.27 15.15 29.52
C LYS A 47 20.62 14.56 29.94
N VAL A 48 21.38 15.31 30.74
CA VAL A 48 22.66 14.90 31.30
C VAL A 48 22.42 14.52 32.75
N VAL A 49 22.77 13.28 33.11
CA VAL A 49 22.72 12.81 34.50
C VAL A 49 24.10 12.98 35.10
N ARG A 50 24.22 13.85 36.10
CA ARG A 50 25.45 14.02 36.88
C ARG A 50 25.32 13.22 38.17
N LYS A 51 26.30 12.36 38.42
CA LYS A 51 26.41 11.64 39.69
C LYS A 51 27.37 12.43 40.58
N ASN A 52 26.93 12.78 41.78
CA ASN A 52 27.76 13.52 42.73
C ASN A 52 28.52 12.50 43.60
N ASP A 53 29.82 12.36 43.38
CA ASP A 53 30.65 11.31 44.02
C ASP A 53 30.72 11.41 45.55
N ALA A 54 30.36 12.58 46.11
CA ALA A 54 30.36 12.82 47.56
C ALA A 54 29.06 12.42 48.28
N THR A 55 27.92 12.35 47.59
CA THR A 55 26.59 12.11 48.23
C THR A 55 25.80 10.97 47.61
N ASP A 56 26.36 10.28 46.60
CA ASP A 56 25.72 9.20 45.82
C ASP A 56 24.34 9.58 45.22
N GLN A 57 24.03 10.88 45.19
CA GLN A 57 22.82 11.44 44.59
C GLN A 57 23.04 11.70 43.11
N THR A 58 22.08 11.24 42.29
CA THR A 58 22.03 11.54 40.85
C THR A 58 21.11 12.73 40.60
N SER A 59 21.64 13.81 40.03
CA SER A 59 20.84 14.93 39.52
C SER A 59 20.77 14.84 37.99
N ALA A 60 19.63 15.21 37.42
CA ALA A 60 19.46 15.24 35.98
C ALA A 60 19.10 16.65 35.52
N GLU A 61 19.87 17.18 34.58
CA GLU A 61 19.71 18.51 34.02
C GLU A 61 19.52 18.41 32.51
N ARG A 62 18.66 19.26 31.91
CA ARG A 62 18.56 19.39 30.45
C ARG A 62 19.55 20.46 30.00
N VAL A 63 20.55 20.03 29.24
CA VAL A 63 21.54 20.93 28.65
C VAL A 63 21.18 21.15 27.18
N HIS A 64 21.21 22.41 26.75
CA HIS A 64 21.03 22.80 25.36
C HIS A 64 22.37 22.72 24.63
N LEU A 65 22.36 22.14 23.44
CA LEU A 65 23.56 21.82 22.66
C LEU A 65 23.32 22.18 21.20
N ASP A 66 24.33 22.71 20.53
CA ASP A 66 24.39 22.72 19.06
C ASP A 66 25.22 21.50 18.62
N LEU A 67 24.60 20.64 17.80
CA LEU A 67 25.23 19.40 17.34
C LEU A 67 25.16 19.28 15.82
N ALA A 68 26.23 18.72 15.24
CA ALA A 68 26.20 18.18 13.89
C ALA A 68 25.95 16.68 13.95
N ILE A 69 24.93 16.19 13.24
CA ILE A 69 24.62 14.77 13.09
C ILE A 69 24.67 14.36 11.62
N ARG A 70 25.17 13.15 11.35
CA ARG A 70 25.00 12.48 10.06
C ARG A 70 23.67 11.75 10.05
N VAL A 71 22.78 12.16 9.15
CA VAL A 71 21.39 11.69 9.07
C VAL A 71 21.34 10.20 8.75
N ARG A 72 20.70 9.44 9.62
CA ARG A 72 20.33 8.03 9.41
C ARG A 72 18.86 7.87 9.06
N GLY A 73 18.02 8.81 9.48
CA GLY A 73 16.60 8.81 9.16
C GLY A 73 15.90 10.08 9.60
N THR A 74 14.78 10.37 8.96
CA THR A 74 13.92 11.51 9.25
C THR A 74 12.51 11.03 9.54
N SER A 75 11.86 11.61 10.54
CA SER A 75 10.46 11.38 10.89
C SER A 75 9.74 12.72 10.84
N PHE A 76 8.68 12.82 10.06
CA PHE A 76 7.84 14.02 9.98
C PHE A 76 6.41 13.66 10.38
N ASP A 77 5.86 14.40 11.33
CA ASP A 77 4.44 14.31 11.67
C ASP A 77 3.68 15.45 10.97
N PRO A 78 2.79 15.15 10.00
CA PRO A 78 2.08 16.17 9.24
C PRO A 78 1.05 16.96 10.06
N ILE A 79 0.54 16.40 11.16
CA ILE A 79 -0.47 17.05 12.01
C ILE A 79 0.20 18.07 12.92
N THR A 80 1.23 17.64 13.64
CA THR A 80 1.98 18.53 14.55
C THR A 80 3.00 19.39 13.82
N SER A 81 3.29 19.07 12.55
CA SER A 81 4.34 19.69 11.73
C SER A 81 5.69 19.66 12.44
N ILE A 82 6.01 18.55 13.12
CA ILE A 82 7.29 18.35 13.79
C ILE A 82 8.17 17.48 12.90
N LEU A 83 9.36 18.00 12.57
CA LEU A 83 10.39 17.26 11.86
C LEU A 83 11.48 16.83 12.86
N ARG A 84 11.62 15.52 13.04
CA ARG A 84 12.70 14.91 13.81
C ARG A 84 13.72 14.27 12.88
N VAL A 85 14.96 14.72 12.99
CA VAL A 85 16.10 14.18 12.25
C VAL A 85 16.93 13.34 13.21
N THR A 86 17.15 12.07 12.88
CA THR A 86 17.92 11.11 13.69
C THR A 86 19.23 10.78 13.00
N GLY A 87 20.31 10.69 13.78
CA GLY A 87 21.63 10.50 13.20
C GLY A 87 22.73 10.21 14.22
N ALA A 88 23.91 9.90 13.70
CA ALA A 88 25.11 9.76 14.51
C ALA A 88 25.77 11.13 14.69
N VAL A 89 26.14 11.49 15.93
CA VAL A 89 26.86 12.74 16.23
C VAL A 89 28.24 12.72 15.58
N ILE A 90 28.58 13.78 14.84
CA ILE A 90 29.88 13.93 14.16
C ILE A 90 30.70 15.10 14.70
N SER A 91 30.09 16.03 15.44
CA SER A 91 30.78 17.11 16.14
C SER A 91 31.16 16.66 17.56
N GLU A 92 32.41 16.89 17.96
CA GLU A 92 32.84 16.68 19.34
C GLU A 92 32.14 17.68 20.28
N ASN A 93 31.51 17.18 21.34
CA ASN A 93 30.82 18.00 22.33
C ASN A 93 30.94 17.34 23.71
N GLU A 94 31.15 18.16 24.76
CA GLU A 94 31.34 17.72 26.15
C GLU A 94 30.21 16.80 26.66
N HIS A 95 29.00 16.99 26.13
CA HIS A 95 27.81 16.23 26.53
C HIS A 95 27.30 15.28 25.44
N ALA A 96 27.98 15.18 24.30
CA ALA A 96 27.62 14.26 23.22
C ALA A 96 28.83 13.54 22.63
N PRO A 97 29.05 12.25 23.00
CA PRO A 97 30.14 11.46 22.44
C PRO A 97 30.01 11.32 20.92
N LEU A 98 31.14 11.39 20.24
CA LEU A 98 31.22 11.19 18.80
C LEU A 98 30.73 9.78 18.44
N GLY A 99 29.91 9.68 17.39
CA GLY A 99 29.27 8.44 16.95
C GLY A 99 28.02 8.02 17.74
N SER A 100 27.70 8.68 18.86
CA SER A 100 26.47 8.38 19.60
C SER A 100 25.22 8.77 18.79
N GLN A 101 24.12 8.03 18.99
CA GLN A 101 22.84 8.34 18.35
C GLN A 101 22.18 9.53 19.04
N HIS A 102 21.74 10.50 18.24
CA HIS A 102 21.01 11.67 18.73
C HIS A 102 19.92 12.09 17.73
N SER A 103 18.93 12.83 18.23
CA SER A 103 17.85 13.39 17.41
C SER A 103 17.80 14.91 17.54
N ILE A 104 17.79 15.60 16.41
CA ILE A 104 17.54 17.04 16.32
C ILE A 104 16.08 17.21 15.90
N GLU A 105 15.33 17.98 16.68
CA GLU A 105 13.98 18.42 16.31
C GLU A 105 14.11 19.80 15.68
N VAL A 106 13.66 19.93 14.45
CA VAL A 106 13.65 21.23 13.76
C VAL A 106 12.44 22.01 14.27
N GLU A 107 12.68 23.24 14.74
CA GLU A 107 11.68 24.12 15.33
C GLU A 107 11.40 25.31 14.41
N PRO A 108 10.15 25.79 14.30
CA PRO A 108 9.86 27.07 13.66
C PRO A 108 10.66 28.22 14.29
N HIS A 109 11.09 29.16 13.47
CA HIS A 109 11.92 30.33 13.82
C HIS A 109 13.31 30.00 14.37
N ARG A 110 13.76 28.75 14.23
CA ARG A 110 15.11 28.35 14.61
C ARG A 110 15.91 27.89 13.41
N ALA A 111 17.08 28.51 13.21
CA ALA A 111 17.91 28.17 12.08
C ALA A 111 18.56 26.79 12.25
N PHE A 112 18.64 26.04 11.16
CA PHE A 112 19.44 24.82 11.04
C PHE A 112 20.27 24.89 9.75
N THR A 113 21.32 24.10 9.66
CA THR A 113 22.21 24.07 8.49
C THR A 113 22.27 22.68 7.91
N ILE A 114 22.10 22.58 6.60
CA ILE A 114 22.22 21.34 5.82
C ILE A 114 23.55 21.37 5.07
N ILE A 115 24.27 20.25 5.13
CA ILE A 115 25.47 20.00 4.34
C ILE A 115 25.24 18.66 3.63
N LYS A 116 25.33 18.67 2.30
CA LYS A 116 25.24 17.45 1.48
C LYS A 116 26.66 17.06 1.03
N PRO A 117 27.27 16.02 1.63
CA PRO A 117 28.65 15.65 1.33
C PRO A 117 28.78 14.99 -0.05
N GLU A 118 29.98 15.00 -0.62
CA GLU A 118 30.27 14.22 -1.83
C GLU A 118 30.23 12.70 -1.55
N PRO A 119 29.80 11.88 -2.53
CA PRO A 119 29.48 12.21 -3.93
C PRO A 119 27.98 12.51 -4.17
N GLU A 120 27.20 12.81 -3.13
CA GLU A 120 25.76 13.12 -3.22
C GLU A 120 25.55 14.59 -3.62
N GLY A 121 26.25 15.51 -2.94
CA GLY A 121 26.24 16.93 -3.29
C GLY A 121 24.86 17.58 -3.32
N TRP A 122 24.79 18.78 -3.88
CA TRP A 122 23.53 19.46 -4.15
C TRP A 122 23.12 19.19 -5.59
N ASP A 123 22.36 18.11 -5.81
CA ASP A 123 21.85 17.80 -7.14
C ASP A 123 20.79 18.82 -7.62
N SER A 124 20.40 18.71 -8.89
CA SER A 124 19.44 19.61 -9.53
C SER A 124 18.07 19.60 -8.85
N VAL A 125 17.62 18.43 -8.39
CA VAL A 125 16.33 18.21 -7.72
C VAL A 125 16.35 18.83 -6.33
N ALA A 126 17.42 18.64 -5.56
CA ALA A 126 17.63 19.26 -4.25
C ALA A 126 17.73 20.78 -4.38
N THR A 127 18.38 21.28 -5.43
CA THR A 127 18.50 22.72 -5.70
C THR A 127 17.14 23.34 -6.08
N GLU A 128 16.34 22.63 -6.88
CA GLU A 128 14.97 23.03 -7.22
C GLU A 128 14.07 23.00 -5.99
N THR A 129 14.13 21.92 -5.20
CA THR A 129 13.39 21.77 -3.94
C THR A 129 13.74 22.90 -2.96
N LEU A 130 15.01 23.28 -2.89
CA LEU A 130 15.46 24.42 -2.09
C LEU A 130 14.90 25.74 -2.63
N ARG A 131 14.92 25.96 -3.96
CA ARG A 131 14.35 27.17 -4.57
C ARG A 131 12.85 27.26 -4.30
N GLU A 132 12.12 26.15 -4.39
CA GLU A 132 10.70 26.07 -4.04
C GLU A 132 10.46 26.40 -2.56
N ALA A 133 11.26 25.83 -1.65
CA ALA A 133 11.18 26.10 -0.22
C ALA A 133 11.43 27.57 0.14
N LEU A 134 12.25 28.26 -0.65
CA LEU A 134 12.58 29.69 -0.49
C LEU A 134 11.60 30.63 -1.19
N SER A 135 10.67 30.11 -1.98
CA SER A 135 9.62 30.90 -2.60
C SER A 135 8.59 31.31 -1.56
N ASP A 136 8.23 32.60 -1.50
CA ASP A 136 7.15 33.08 -0.64
C ASP A 136 5.81 32.61 -1.26
N ASP A 137 5.22 31.50 -0.78
CA ASP A 137 3.92 30.96 -1.25
C ASP A 137 2.70 31.78 -0.77
N LYS A 138 2.82 33.12 -0.76
CA LYS A 138 1.72 34.01 -0.35
C LYS A 138 0.57 34.04 -1.36
N ASP A 139 0.79 33.59 -2.60
CA ASP A 139 -0.15 33.78 -3.71
C ASP A 139 -0.91 32.52 -4.16
N GLY A 140 -0.60 31.31 -3.62
CA GLY A 140 -1.11 30.05 -4.17
C GLY A 140 -2.15 29.27 -3.34
N ALA A 141 -2.30 29.54 -2.04
CA ALA A 141 -3.09 28.69 -1.15
C ALA A 141 -4.59 28.98 -1.22
N LEU A 142 -5.39 27.96 -1.54
CA LEU A 142 -6.85 27.98 -1.55
C LEU A 142 -7.42 27.70 -0.15
N ALA A 143 -8.36 28.51 0.31
CA ALA A 143 -9.16 28.17 1.49
C ALA A 143 -10.32 27.25 1.09
N ALA A 144 -10.51 26.13 1.79
CA ALA A 144 -11.60 25.19 1.55
C ALA A 144 -12.38 24.90 2.84
N VAL A 145 -13.71 24.85 2.76
CA VAL A 145 -14.59 24.48 3.88
C VAL A 145 -15.50 23.34 3.42
N VAL A 146 -15.29 22.16 4.01
CA VAL A 146 -16.16 21.00 3.78
C VAL A 146 -17.11 20.88 4.96
N MET A 147 -18.41 20.90 4.70
CA MET A 147 -19.41 21.03 5.77
C MET A 147 -20.66 20.19 5.53
N GLN A 148 -21.32 19.82 6.61
CA GLN A 148 -22.66 19.25 6.65
C GLN A 148 -23.39 19.81 7.88
N GLU A 149 -24.65 19.44 8.09
CA GLU A 149 -25.39 19.88 9.29
C GLU A 149 -24.63 19.47 10.58
N GLY A 150 -24.15 20.47 11.33
CA GLY A 150 -23.49 20.29 12.63
C GLY A 150 -21.98 20.06 12.58
N ILE A 151 -21.36 19.89 11.41
CA ILE A 151 -19.90 19.68 11.28
C ILE A 151 -19.35 20.49 10.12
N ALA A 152 -18.26 21.22 10.34
CA ALA A 152 -17.49 21.88 9.29
C ALA A 152 -15.98 21.70 9.51
N ASN A 153 -15.26 21.39 8.44
CA ASN A 153 -13.81 21.25 8.41
C ASN A 153 -13.24 22.38 7.55
N ILE A 154 -12.44 23.25 8.17
CA ILE A 154 -11.76 24.37 7.51
C ILE A 154 -10.35 23.91 7.17
N CYS A 155 -10.07 23.87 5.87
CA CYS A 155 -8.81 23.42 5.29
C CYS A 155 -8.14 24.56 4.52
N LEU A 156 -6.81 24.51 4.46
CA LEU A 156 -6.01 25.31 3.55
C LEU A 156 -5.33 24.36 2.58
N VAL A 157 -5.68 24.46 1.30
CA VAL A 157 -5.07 23.69 0.21
C VAL A 157 -3.91 24.54 -0.31
N THR A 158 -2.69 24.21 0.09
CA THR A 158 -1.48 24.88 -0.40
C THR A 158 -1.02 24.20 -1.70
N GLN A 159 0.09 24.67 -2.29
CA GLN A 159 0.67 24.01 -3.46
C GLN A 159 1.08 22.56 -3.14
N PHE A 160 1.45 22.27 -1.89
CA PHE A 160 2.13 21.04 -1.52
C PHE A 160 1.34 20.12 -0.59
N ARG A 161 0.34 20.65 0.13
CA ARG A 161 -0.53 19.83 1.00
C ARG A 161 -1.90 20.45 1.26
N THR A 162 -2.84 19.59 1.64
CA THR A 162 -4.09 20.04 2.27
C THR A 162 -3.93 20.01 3.79
N VAL A 163 -3.98 21.19 4.43
CA VAL A 163 -3.86 21.33 5.89
C VAL A 163 -5.22 21.56 6.50
N LEU A 164 -5.67 20.64 7.37
CA LEU A 164 -6.81 20.93 8.25
C LEU A 164 -6.39 21.98 9.28
N LYS A 165 -7.01 23.15 9.25
CA LYS A 165 -6.76 24.22 10.22
C LYS A 165 -7.63 24.06 11.45
N THR A 166 -8.94 23.90 11.24
CA THR A 166 -9.91 23.86 12.34
C THR A 166 -11.09 22.97 11.99
N ARG A 167 -11.53 22.16 12.95
CA ARG A 167 -12.80 21.43 12.89
C ARG A 167 -13.81 22.10 13.83
N VAL A 168 -15.01 22.36 13.32
CA VAL A 168 -16.11 22.99 14.04
C VAL A 168 -17.26 21.99 14.15
N GLU A 169 -17.67 21.70 15.38
CA GLU A 169 -18.81 20.83 15.67
C GLU A 169 -19.86 21.59 16.50
N SER A 170 -21.14 21.37 16.17
CA SER A 170 -22.30 21.91 16.86
C SER A 170 -23.45 20.89 16.81
N VAL A 171 -24.17 20.74 17.91
CA VAL A 171 -25.40 19.92 17.95
C VAL A 171 -26.54 20.74 17.37
N ILE A 172 -27.18 20.22 16.31
CA ILE A 172 -28.32 20.87 15.65
C ILE A 172 -29.60 20.08 15.99
N PRO A 173 -30.66 20.74 16.48
CA PRO A 173 -31.96 20.11 16.73
C PRO A 173 -32.49 19.39 15.50
N LYS A 174 -33.16 18.24 15.69
CA LYS A 174 -33.63 17.39 14.58
C LYS A 174 -35.02 17.84 14.11
N LYS A 175 -35.44 17.41 12.92
CA LYS A 175 -36.76 17.71 12.30
C LYS A 175 -38.02 17.41 13.15
N ARG A 176 -37.89 16.80 14.34
CA ARG A 176 -39.00 16.61 15.30
C ARG A 176 -39.18 17.81 16.25
N ASP A 177 -38.18 18.69 16.32
CA ASP A 177 -38.19 19.93 17.10
C ASP A 177 -38.85 21.06 16.28
N THR A 178 -39.20 22.20 16.90
CA THR A 178 -39.88 23.29 16.17
C THR A 178 -38.98 23.85 15.07
N SER A 179 -39.56 24.25 13.93
CA SER A 179 -38.77 24.79 12.79
C SER A 179 -37.92 26.00 13.17
N SER A 180 -38.40 26.81 14.13
CA SER A 180 -37.67 27.96 14.69
C SER A 180 -36.40 27.55 15.45
N ASP A 181 -36.44 26.45 16.20
CA ASP A 181 -35.27 25.98 16.96
C ASP A 181 -34.18 25.44 16.03
N GLN A 182 -34.58 24.78 14.94
CA GLN A 182 -33.67 24.29 13.92
C GLN A 182 -32.98 25.45 13.17
N GLU A 183 -33.73 26.48 12.77
CA GLU A 183 -33.16 27.68 12.14
C GLU A 183 -32.20 28.43 13.06
N ALA A 184 -32.56 28.59 14.33
CA ALA A 184 -31.68 29.21 15.33
C ALA A 184 -30.40 28.39 15.56
N GLY A 185 -30.51 27.05 15.59
CA GLY A 185 -29.37 26.14 15.69
C GLY A 185 -28.41 26.24 14.50
N MET A 186 -28.94 26.24 13.28
CA MET A 186 -28.15 26.42 12.05
C MET A 186 -27.46 27.79 12.00
N ARG A 187 -28.16 28.86 12.40
CA ARG A 187 -27.57 30.20 12.46
C ARG A 187 -26.40 30.28 13.42
N ARG A 188 -26.52 29.70 14.63
CA ARG A 188 -25.42 29.62 15.61
C ARG A 188 -24.24 28.80 15.07
N PHE A 189 -24.52 27.71 14.36
CA PHE A 189 -23.49 26.92 13.70
C PHE A 189 -22.73 27.74 12.66
N PHE A 190 -23.43 28.44 11.75
CA PHE A 190 -22.78 29.31 10.76
C PHE A 190 -21.97 30.46 11.38
N GLU A 191 -22.43 31.07 12.48
CA GLU A 191 -21.64 32.08 13.20
C GLU A 191 -20.32 31.50 13.74
N LYS A 192 -20.37 30.30 14.32
CA LYS A 192 -19.17 29.60 14.83
C LYS A 192 -18.21 29.21 13.70
N VAL A 193 -18.72 28.77 12.55
CA VAL A 193 -17.90 28.44 11.38
C VAL A 193 -17.23 29.69 10.82
N LEU A 194 -17.97 30.78 10.62
CA LEU A 194 -17.43 32.04 10.11
C LEU A 194 -16.33 32.62 11.02
N ALA A 195 -16.57 32.67 12.33
CA ALA A 195 -15.58 33.16 13.30
C ALA A 195 -14.32 32.27 13.36
N SER A 196 -14.45 30.99 13.06
CA SER A 196 -13.31 30.06 12.97
C SER A 196 -12.56 30.22 11.64
N LEU A 197 -13.28 30.48 10.55
CA LEU A 197 -12.71 30.72 9.22
C LEU A 197 -11.86 32.00 9.20
N GLN A 198 -12.37 33.11 9.75
CA GLN A 198 -11.64 34.38 9.82
C GLN A 198 -10.40 34.33 10.72
N ARG A 199 -10.36 33.43 11.70
CA ARG A 199 -9.17 33.20 12.54
C ARG A 199 -8.15 32.29 11.86
N ALA A 200 -8.62 31.33 11.07
CA ALA A 200 -7.78 30.31 10.44
C ALA A 200 -7.17 30.78 9.11
N VAL A 201 -7.80 31.71 8.42
CA VAL A 201 -7.43 32.16 7.08
C VAL A 201 -7.49 33.68 7.01
N ASP A 202 -6.40 34.28 6.54
CA ASP A 202 -6.37 35.70 6.21
C ASP A 202 -6.93 35.95 4.81
N PHE A 203 -7.97 36.77 4.73
CA PHE A 203 -8.63 37.20 3.49
C PHE A 203 -8.30 38.67 3.13
N SER A 204 -7.33 39.29 3.80
CA SER A 204 -6.83 40.63 3.45
C SER A 204 -6.28 40.68 2.02
N GLN A 205 -5.68 39.58 1.58
CA GLN A 205 -5.29 39.30 0.20
C GLN A 205 -6.42 38.53 -0.50
N SER A 206 -6.61 38.74 -1.81
CA SER A 206 -7.70 38.16 -2.60
C SER A 206 -7.53 36.64 -2.77
N ARG A 207 -7.79 35.88 -1.71
CA ARG A 207 -7.68 34.43 -1.66
C ARG A 207 -9.01 33.77 -2.07
N PRO A 208 -9.00 32.79 -2.99
CA PRO A 208 -10.20 32.06 -3.35
C PRO A 208 -10.72 31.22 -2.18
N LEU A 209 -12.05 31.07 -2.09
CA LEU A 209 -12.75 30.25 -1.09
C LEU A 209 -13.56 29.16 -1.80
N LEU A 210 -13.34 27.91 -1.39
CA LEU A 210 -14.10 26.74 -1.83
C LEU A 210 -15.02 26.30 -0.69
N LEU A 211 -16.31 26.11 -0.98
CA LEU A 211 -17.32 25.63 -0.06
C LEU A 211 -17.93 24.34 -0.60
N ALA A 212 -17.92 23.27 0.20
CA ALA A 212 -18.39 21.96 -0.23
C ALA A 212 -19.33 21.32 0.80
N SER A 213 -20.47 20.78 0.35
CA SER A 213 -21.42 20.10 1.25
C SER A 213 -22.35 19.12 0.53
N PRO A 214 -22.93 18.14 1.25
CA PRO A 214 -24.13 17.46 0.79
C PRO A 214 -25.33 18.40 0.86
N GLY A 215 -26.14 18.41 -0.21
CA GLY A 215 -27.32 19.27 -0.29
C GLY A 215 -26.98 20.76 -0.40
N PHE A 216 -27.73 21.60 0.33
CA PHE A 216 -27.71 23.07 0.18
C PHE A 216 -26.91 23.82 1.24
N VAL A 217 -26.30 23.13 2.22
CA VAL A 217 -25.67 23.74 3.39
C VAL A 217 -24.56 24.75 3.02
N ALA A 218 -23.71 24.42 2.06
CA ALA A 218 -22.64 25.31 1.58
C ALA A 218 -23.18 26.56 0.90
N ASN A 219 -24.29 26.43 0.16
CA ASN A 219 -24.94 27.57 -0.49
C ASN A 219 -25.61 28.49 0.54
N ASP A 220 -26.28 27.91 1.54
CA ASP A 220 -26.86 28.66 2.65
C ASP A 220 -25.79 29.39 3.47
N PHE A 221 -24.65 28.74 3.70
CA PHE A 221 -23.51 29.36 4.35
C PHE A 221 -22.92 30.51 3.52
N LYS A 222 -22.79 30.35 2.19
CA LYS A 222 -22.37 31.44 1.30
C LYS A 222 -23.30 32.66 1.40
N ASN A 223 -24.61 32.43 1.41
CA ASN A 223 -25.62 33.48 1.58
C ASN A 223 -25.52 34.14 2.96
N PHE A 224 -25.25 33.35 4.00
CA PHE A 224 -25.02 33.84 5.36
C PHE A 224 -23.79 34.76 5.43
N ILE A 225 -22.67 34.38 4.81
CA ILE A 225 -21.47 35.22 4.72
C ILE A 225 -21.79 36.54 3.99
N ALA A 226 -22.50 36.47 2.86
CA ALA A 226 -22.92 37.66 2.11
C ALA A 226 -23.86 38.57 2.92
N GLY A 227 -24.75 37.99 3.74
CA GLY A 227 -25.60 38.71 4.68
C GLY A 227 -24.78 39.46 5.74
N LYS A 228 -23.89 38.76 6.45
CA LYS A 228 -23.01 39.36 7.47
C LYS A 228 -22.10 40.44 6.91
N GLY A 229 -21.58 40.25 5.69
CA GLY A 229 -20.77 41.27 5.01
C GLY A 229 -21.56 42.57 4.75
N ARG A 230 -22.84 42.46 4.38
CA ARG A 230 -23.73 43.61 4.22
C ARG A 230 -24.08 44.26 5.57
N ASP A 231 -24.49 43.46 6.55
CA ASP A 231 -24.94 43.95 7.86
C ASP A 231 -23.82 44.68 8.61
N ASN A 232 -22.59 44.17 8.53
CA ASN A 232 -21.42 44.73 9.21
C ASN A 232 -20.63 45.74 8.36
N SER A 233 -21.06 46.04 7.13
CA SER A 233 -20.31 46.85 6.16
C SER A 233 -18.87 46.37 5.89
N ASP A 234 -18.64 45.06 6.00
CA ASP A 234 -17.34 44.43 5.77
C ASP A 234 -17.16 44.11 4.27
N LYS A 235 -16.44 45.00 3.59
CA LYS A 235 -16.15 44.88 2.15
C LYS A 235 -15.31 43.65 1.82
N VAL A 236 -14.44 43.21 2.73
CA VAL A 236 -13.60 42.02 2.52
C VAL A 236 -14.49 40.80 2.54
N LEU A 237 -15.35 40.67 3.54
CA LEU A 237 -16.25 39.52 3.69
C LEU A 237 -17.28 39.43 2.54
N ALA A 238 -17.80 40.57 2.10
CA ALA A 238 -18.67 40.64 0.93
C ALA A 238 -17.96 40.16 -0.36
N ASN A 239 -16.68 40.52 -0.53
CA ASN A 239 -15.89 40.08 -1.67
C ASN A 239 -15.56 38.57 -1.59
N VAL A 240 -15.24 38.06 -0.39
CA VAL A 240 -15.03 36.63 -0.14
C VAL A 240 -16.27 35.82 -0.53
N ALA A 241 -17.47 36.24 -0.11
CA ALA A 241 -18.71 35.57 -0.49
C ALA A 241 -18.94 35.58 -2.01
N LYS A 242 -18.58 36.67 -2.70
CA LYS A 242 -18.70 36.79 -4.16
C LYS A 242 -17.76 35.84 -4.90
N LEU A 243 -16.52 35.72 -4.43
CA LEU A 243 -15.51 34.85 -5.02
C LEU A 243 -15.65 33.38 -4.59
N ALA A 244 -16.47 33.09 -3.57
CA ALA A 244 -16.69 31.74 -3.07
C ALA A 244 -17.31 30.81 -4.14
N THR A 245 -16.67 29.67 -4.35
CA THR A 245 -17.13 28.60 -5.24
C THR A 245 -17.82 27.53 -4.41
N VAL A 246 -19.06 27.19 -4.76
CA VAL A 246 -19.84 26.17 -4.05
C VAL A 246 -19.85 24.92 -4.91
N VAL A 247 -19.57 23.78 -4.31
CA VAL A 247 -19.46 22.48 -4.99
C VAL A 247 -20.19 21.42 -4.18
N HIS A 248 -20.76 20.43 -4.87
CA HIS A 248 -21.37 19.30 -4.20
C HIS A 248 -20.31 18.38 -3.57
N ALA A 249 -20.58 17.87 -2.37
CA ALA A 249 -19.78 16.82 -1.74
C ALA A 249 -20.71 15.76 -1.15
N ASN A 250 -20.31 14.49 -1.21
CA ASN A 250 -21.10 13.40 -0.62
C ASN A 250 -21.19 13.48 0.92
N THR A 251 -20.19 14.06 1.58
CA THR A 251 -20.14 14.19 3.04
C THR A 251 -19.47 15.49 3.48
N GLY A 252 -19.67 15.88 4.74
CA GLY A 252 -18.99 17.02 5.38
C GLY A 252 -17.57 16.70 5.92
N HIS A 253 -17.01 15.52 5.61
CA HIS A 253 -15.71 15.07 6.14
C HIS A 253 -14.55 15.37 5.18
N ILE A 254 -13.33 15.44 5.72
CA ILE A 254 -12.11 15.85 4.98
C ILE A 254 -11.84 14.98 3.75
N HIS A 255 -12.14 13.68 3.79
CA HIS A 255 -11.94 12.79 2.65
C HIS A 255 -12.74 13.20 1.40
N SER A 256 -13.86 13.92 1.58
CA SER A 256 -14.66 14.44 0.47
C SER A 256 -13.98 15.60 -0.25
N LEU A 257 -12.97 16.24 0.36
CA LEU A 257 -12.23 17.32 -0.29
C LEU A 257 -11.48 16.82 -1.53
N ASN A 258 -10.94 15.60 -1.50
CA ASN A 258 -10.28 15.00 -2.66
C ASN A 258 -11.25 14.83 -3.85
N GLU A 259 -12.50 14.48 -3.58
CA GLU A 259 -13.54 14.39 -4.63
C GLU A 259 -13.89 15.78 -5.17
N VAL A 260 -14.07 16.75 -4.28
CA VAL A 260 -14.43 18.13 -4.63
C VAL A 260 -13.35 18.79 -5.49
N LEU A 261 -12.08 18.55 -5.17
CA LEU A 261 -10.95 19.11 -5.91
C LEU A 261 -10.85 18.60 -7.36
N LYS A 262 -11.49 17.46 -7.69
CA LYS A 262 -11.60 16.92 -9.06
C LYS A 262 -12.71 17.56 -9.87
N SER A 263 -13.62 18.32 -9.24
CA SER A 263 -14.78 18.79 -9.96
C SER A 263 -14.35 19.79 -11.06
N PRO A 264 -14.93 19.71 -12.27
CA PRO A 264 -14.56 20.61 -13.37
C PRO A 264 -14.73 22.09 -13.01
N GLU A 265 -15.70 22.39 -12.13
CA GLU A 265 -16.00 23.73 -11.62
C GLU A 265 -14.85 24.31 -10.78
N VAL A 266 -14.15 23.45 -10.03
CA VAL A 266 -13.00 23.80 -9.20
C VAL A 266 -11.76 23.94 -10.06
N LEU A 267 -11.48 22.96 -10.91
CA LEU A 267 -10.32 22.98 -11.82
C LEU A 267 -10.35 24.19 -12.76
N ALA A 268 -11.52 24.54 -13.32
CA ALA A 268 -11.66 25.70 -14.20
C ALA A 268 -11.31 27.03 -13.50
N LYS A 269 -11.60 27.14 -12.19
CA LYS A 269 -11.29 28.32 -11.38
C LYS A 269 -9.89 28.31 -10.78
N MET A 270 -9.24 27.15 -10.75
CA MET A 270 -7.92 26.94 -10.15
C MET A 270 -6.84 26.59 -11.17
N LYS A 271 -7.09 26.80 -12.46
CA LYS A 271 -6.17 26.50 -13.57
C LYS A 271 -4.73 26.99 -13.38
N ASP A 272 -4.55 28.07 -12.62
CA ASP A 272 -3.25 28.70 -12.38
C ASP A 272 -2.52 28.13 -11.15
N VAL A 273 -3.20 27.34 -10.31
CA VAL A 273 -2.63 26.67 -9.12
C VAL A 273 -1.87 25.41 -9.56
N ARG A 274 -0.69 25.18 -8.97
CA ARG A 274 0.18 24.02 -9.26
C ARG A 274 -0.57 22.69 -9.21
N PHE A 275 -1.37 22.48 -8.16
CA PHE A 275 -2.18 21.27 -7.97
C PHE A 275 -3.15 20.99 -9.14
N ALA A 276 -3.82 22.02 -9.67
CA ALA A 276 -4.75 21.83 -10.78
C ALA A 276 -4.01 21.44 -12.07
N LYS A 277 -2.81 21.98 -12.29
CA LYS A 277 -1.97 21.59 -13.43
C LYS A 277 -1.51 20.15 -13.33
N GLU A 278 -1.08 19.71 -12.15
CA GLU A 278 -0.70 18.31 -11.89
C GLU A 278 -1.88 17.35 -12.09
N ALA A 279 -3.07 17.71 -11.62
CA ALA A 279 -4.28 16.91 -11.82
C ALA A 279 -4.67 16.81 -13.31
N LEU A 280 -4.64 17.93 -14.04
CA LEU A 280 -4.92 17.96 -15.48
C LEU A 280 -3.90 17.15 -16.29
N LEU A 281 -2.62 17.20 -15.92
CA LEU A 281 -1.57 16.38 -16.53
C LEU A 281 -1.82 14.89 -16.30
N MET A 282 -2.17 14.49 -15.07
CA MET A 282 -2.53 13.10 -14.77
C MET A 282 -3.77 12.66 -15.55
N ASP A 283 -4.82 13.48 -15.65
CA ASP A 283 -6.02 13.14 -16.40
C ASP A 283 -5.73 13.01 -17.90
N SER A 284 -4.94 13.93 -18.48
CA SER A 284 -4.45 13.83 -19.85
C SER A 284 -3.66 12.55 -20.08
N PHE A 285 -2.79 12.16 -19.15
CA PHE A 285 -2.03 10.92 -19.21
C PHE A 285 -2.96 9.68 -19.24
N PHE A 286 -3.95 9.62 -18.34
CA PHE A 286 -4.91 8.51 -18.32
C PHE A 286 -5.81 8.47 -19.56
N ASP A 287 -6.18 9.62 -20.12
CA ASP A 287 -6.96 9.66 -21.35
C ASP A 287 -6.14 9.18 -22.55
N MET A 288 -4.84 9.49 -22.60
CA MET A 288 -3.92 8.93 -23.60
C MET A 288 -3.74 7.41 -23.43
N LEU A 289 -3.63 6.91 -22.20
CA LEU A 289 -3.60 5.46 -21.94
C LEU A 289 -4.86 4.73 -22.43
N LYS A 290 -6.04 5.35 -22.34
CA LYS A 290 -7.29 4.76 -22.85
C LYS A 290 -7.36 4.74 -24.38
N LEU A 291 -6.72 5.73 -25.02
CA LEU A 291 -6.65 5.81 -26.47
C LEU A 291 -5.68 4.80 -27.07
N ASP A 292 -4.70 4.35 -26.28
CA ASP A 292 -3.70 3.35 -26.64
C ASP A 292 -2.95 3.71 -27.94
N ASP A 293 -2.55 4.99 -28.04
CA ASP A 293 -1.90 5.55 -29.22
C ASP A 293 -0.37 5.54 -29.12
N GLY A 294 0.20 4.86 -28.13
CA GLY A 294 1.64 4.78 -27.90
C GLY A 294 2.29 6.05 -27.32
N ARG A 295 1.51 7.06 -26.92
CA ARG A 295 2.06 8.33 -26.37
C ARG A 295 2.09 8.41 -24.85
N ALA A 296 1.57 7.43 -24.13
CA ALA A 296 1.58 7.43 -22.68
C ALA A 296 2.17 6.12 -22.16
N TRP A 297 3.25 6.22 -21.40
CA TRP A 297 3.98 5.08 -20.85
C TRP A 297 4.20 5.24 -19.36
N TYR A 298 4.25 4.14 -18.62
CA TYR A 298 4.51 4.13 -17.18
C TYR A 298 5.47 3.01 -16.79
N GLY A 299 6.06 3.14 -15.60
CA GLY A 299 7.07 2.20 -15.11
C GLY A 299 8.50 2.57 -15.50
N SER A 300 9.46 2.17 -14.68
CA SER A 300 10.83 2.68 -14.77
C SER A 300 11.55 2.34 -16.07
N LYS A 301 11.40 1.13 -16.62
CA LYS A 301 12.12 0.68 -17.82
C LYS A 301 11.60 1.40 -19.07
N ALA A 302 10.28 1.36 -19.31
CA ALA A 302 9.67 1.99 -20.49
C ALA A 302 9.88 3.50 -20.51
N VAL A 303 9.76 4.18 -19.36
CA VAL A 303 10.02 5.61 -19.26
C VAL A 303 11.51 5.93 -19.49
N GLU A 304 12.43 5.10 -18.98
CA GLU A 304 13.86 5.27 -19.22
C GLU A 304 14.20 5.18 -20.70
N LYS A 305 13.70 4.16 -21.41
CA LYS A 305 13.83 4.05 -22.88
C LYS A 305 13.25 5.25 -23.61
N ALA A 306 12.06 5.70 -23.19
CA ALA A 306 11.42 6.85 -23.80
C ALA A 306 12.19 8.17 -23.62
N VAL A 307 12.78 8.34 -22.44
CA VAL A 307 13.67 9.47 -22.16
C VAL A 307 14.96 9.31 -22.96
N ASP A 308 15.45 8.08 -23.13
CA ASP A 308 16.67 7.83 -23.88
C ASP A 308 16.59 8.16 -25.37
N GLU A 309 15.45 7.85 -25.97
CA GLU A 309 15.07 8.22 -27.35
C GLU A 309 14.67 9.70 -27.50
N GLY A 310 14.62 10.46 -26.40
CA GLY A 310 14.24 11.88 -26.42
C GLY A 310 12.75 12.13 -26.71
N ALA A 311 11.90 11.11 -26.58
CA ALA A 311 10.45 11.21 -26.81
C ALA A 311 9.72 12.01 -25.71
N VAL A 312 10.37 12.21 -24.56
CA VAL A 312 9.86 13.08 -23.48
C VAL A 312 10.37 14.53 -23.64
N GLY A 313 10.96 14.87 -24.79
CA GLY A 313 11.56 16.16 -25.11
C GLY A 313 10.59 17.23 -25.66
N PRO A 314 11.06 18.14 -26.53
CA PRO A 314 10.29 19.33 -26.92
C PRO A 314 9.11 18.94 -27.82
N GLY A 315 7.96 19.60 -27.64
CA GLY A 315 6.75 19.33 -28.44
C GLY A 315 5.55 18.77 -27.67
N GLY A 316 5.59 18.81 -26.34
CA GLY A 316 4.48 18.39 -25.47
C GLY A 316 4.74 17.16 -24.62
N GLY A 317 5.99 16.65 -24.60
CA GLY A 317 6.40 15.57 -23.71
C GLY A 317 6.47 16.03 -22.25
N ALA A 318 6.03 15.18 -21.33
CA ALA A 318 6.04 15.45 -19.90
C ALA A 318 6.42 14.21 -19.08
N LEU A 319 7.40 14.35 -18.20
CA LEU A 319 7.77 13.34 -17.21
C LEU A 319 7.02 13.61 -15.90
N LEU A 320 6.32 12.59 -15.40
CA LEU A 320 5.63 12.60 -14.12
C LEU A 320 6.38 11.67 -13.17
N ILE A 321 6.91 12.19 -12.07
CA ILE A 321 7.73 11.41 -11.14
C ILE A 321 7.35 11.69 -9.69
N ASN A 322 7.24 10.65 -8.87
CA ASN A 322 6.89 10.78 -7.47
C ASN A 322 8.10 11.21 -6.63
N ASN A 323 7.90 12.12 -5.67
CA ASN A 323 8.97 12.58 -4.80
C ASN A 323 9.56 11.47 -3.90
N SER A 324 8.83 10.36 -3.70
CA SER A 324 9.28 9.17 -2.97
C SER A 324 10.56 8.57 -3.53
N LEU A 325 10.77 8.62 -4.86
CA LEU A 325 11.91 8.02 -5.54
C LEU A 325 13.23 8.73 -5.22
N PHE A 326 13.20 10.06 -5.06
CA PHE A 326 14.38 10.85 -4.64
C PHE A 326 14.71 10.65 -3.15
N ARG A 327 13.81 10.04 -2.38
CA ARG A 327 13.98 9.77 -0.95
C ARG A 327 14.37 8.33 -0.63
N SER A 328 14.45 7.44 -1.63
CA SER A 328 14.82 6.03 -1.47
C SER A 328 16.11 5.87 -0.64
N GLN A 329 16.21 4.89 0.25
CA GLN A 329 17.46 4.67 1.02
C GLN A 329 18.64 4.23 0.15
N ASN A 330 18.38 3.81 -1.09
CA ASN A 330 19.40 3.39 -2.04
C ASN A 330 19.92 4.59 -2.86
N LEU A 331 21.21 4.89 -2.70
CA LEU A 331 21.88 5.99 -3.41
C LEU A 331 21.85 5.82 -4.93
N ALA A 332 22.03 4.59 -5.44
CA ALA A 332 22.02 4.33 -6.87
C ALA A 332 20.66 4.67 -7.50
N VAL A 333 19.58 4.39 -6.77
CA VAL A 333 18.21 4.69 -7.20
C VAL A 333 17.97 6.19 -7.25
N ARG A 334 18.41 6.96 -6.24
CA ARG A 334 18.28 8.43 -6.25
C ARG A 334 19.02 9.03 -7.45
N LYS A 335 20.29 8.64 -7.66
CA LYS A 335 21.12 9.15 -8.77
C LYS A 335 20.53 8.83 -10.13
N LYS A 336 19.99 7.62 -10.30
CA LYS A 336 19.29 7.21 -11.52
C LYS A 336 18.15 8.17 -11.86
N TYR A 337 17.23 8.40 -10.93
CA TYR A 337 16.06 9.25 -11.21
C TYR A 337 16.40 10.73 -11.33
N VAL A 338 17.42 11.22 -10.62
CA VAL A 338 17.96 12.58 -10.84
C VAL A 338 18.49 12.72 -12.28
N ALA A 339 19.26 11.75 -12.77
CA ALA A 339 19.79 11.77 -14.13
C ALA A 339 18.69 11.77 -15.19
N ILE A 340 17.61 11.00 -14.98
CA ILE A 340 16.44 11.00 -15.87
C ILE A 340 15.76 12.38 -15.89
N VAL A 341 15.55 13.01 -14.74
CA VAL A 341 14.96 14.37 -14.65
C VAL A 341 15.84 15.39 -15.36
N ASP A 342 17.16 15.32 -15.15
CA ASP A 342 18.12 16.24 -15.78
C ASP A 342 18.15 16.07 -17.29
N LYS A 343 18.11 14.83 -17.77
CA LYS A 343 18.05 14.52 -19.20
C LYS A 343 16.79 15.09 -19.85
N VAL A 344 15.61 14.82 -19.29
CA VAL A 344 14.34 15.36 -19.81
C VAL A 344 14.36 16.89 -19.86
N LYS A 345 14.89 17.54 -18.81
CA LYS A 345 15.02 19.01 -18.80
C LYS A 345 16.02 19.51 -19.83
N ALA A 346 17.15 18.82 -20.02
CA ALA A 346 18.16 19.17 -21.02
C ALA A 346 17.62 19.03 -22.45
N ASP A 347 16.79 18.01 -22.69
CA ASP A 347 16.12 17.77 -23.96
C ASP A 347 14.95 18.75 -24.21
N GLY A 348 14.60 19.60 -23.23
CA GLY A 348 13.55 20.60 -23.37
C GLY A 348 12.13 20.09 -23.08
N GLY A 349 12.03 18.93 -22.43
CA GLY A 349 10.80 18.35 -21.90
C GLY A 349 10.39 18.93 -20.55
N GLU A 350 9.14 18.68 -20.15
CA GLU A 350 8.62 19.13 -18.86
C GLU A 350 8.72 18.02 -17.79
N ALA A 351 9.57 18.18 -16.77
CA ALA A 351 9.63 17.25 -15.64
C ALA A 351 8.84 17.77 -14.44
N ARG A 352 7.88 16.97 -13.95
CA ARG A 352 6.98 17.29 -12.85
C ARG A 352 7.15 16.31 -11.70
N ILE A 353 7.68 16.82 -10.60
CA ILE A 353 7.78 16.08 -9.34
C ILE A 353 6.46 16.22 -8.57
N LEU A 354 5.77 15.11 -8.39
CA LEU A 354 4.50 15.01 -7.66
C LEU A 354 4.75 14.64 -6.20
N SER A 355 3.99 15.23 -5.28
CA SER A 355 4.02 14.85 -3.87
C SER A 355 3.28 13.54 -3.64
N SER A 356 3.92 12.57 -2.99
CA SER A 356 3.29 11.30 -2.56
C SER A 356 2.08 11.49 -1.64
N ASP A 357 2.00 12.64 -0.94
CA ASP A 357 0.91 12.96 -0.02
C ASP A 357 -0.33 13.49 -0.74
N HIS A 358 -0.18 13.92 -2.00
CA HIS A 358 -1.26 14.42 -2.84
C HIS A 358 -1.88 13.32 -3.67
N GLU A 359 -3.11 13.55 -4.12
CA GLU A 359 -3.84 12.60 -4.92
C GLU A 359 -3.16 12.29 -6.27
N SER A 360 -2.59 13.30 -6.93
CA SER A 360 -1.82 13.14 -8.17
C SER A 360 -0.65 12.17 -7.98
N GLY A 361 0.11 12.32 -6.89
CA GLY A 361 1.19 11.41 -6.52
C GLY A 361 0.70 10.03 -6.09
N GLN A 362 -0.42 9.94 -5.37
CA GLN A 362 -1.02 8.65 -5.00
C GLN A 362 -1.48 7.86 -6.25
N ARG A 363 -2.07 8.54 -7.24
CA ARG A 363 -2.43 7.93 -8.53
C ARG A 363 -1.19 7.47 -9.29
N LEU A 364 -0.15 8.29 -9.35
CA LEU A 364 1.12 7.92 -9.98
C LEU A 364 1.80 6.74 -9.27
N SER A 365 1.66 6.63 -7.95
CA SER A 365 2.22 5.52 -7.17
C SER A 365 1.59 4.16 -7.53
N MET A 366 0.32 4.15 -7.94
CA MET A 366 -0.33 2.94 -8.46
C MET A 366 0.26 2.46 -9.79
N LEU A 367 0.99 3.33 -10.50
CA LEU A 367 1.61 3.07 -11.81
C LEU A 367 3.14 2.85 -11.72
N GLY A 368 3.69 2.66 -10.51
CA GLY A 368 5.12 2.45 -10.31
C GLY A 368 5.93 3.73 -10.11
N ASP A 369 5.31 4.79 -9.59
CA ASP A 369 5.93 6.06 -9.16
C ASP A 369 6.57 6.92 -10.28
N ILE A 370 6.54 6.47 -11.54
CA ILE A 370 7.06 7.19 -12.70
C ILE A 370 6.21 6.93 -13.96
N ALA A 371 5.93 7.98 -14.71
CA ALA A 371 5.19 7.92 -15.97
C ALA A 371 5.67 9.03 -16.93
N ALA A 372 5.43 8.86 -18.22
CA ALA A 372 5.78 9.83 -19.25
C ALA A 372 4.66 9.98 -20.29
N ILE A 373 4.43 11.23 -20.69
CA ILE A 373 3.72 11.60 -21.91
C ILE A 373 4.77 11.90 -22.97
N LEU A 374 4.61 11.29 -24.15
CA LEU A 374 5.54 11.39 -25.26
C LEU A 374 5.05 12.42 -26.29
N ASN A 375 5.98 13.11 -26.94
CA ASN A 375 5.69 14.05 -28.01
C ASN A 375 5.38 13.36 -29.35
N TYR A 376 5.84 12.12 -29.56
CA TYR A 376 5.49 11.24 -30.68
C TYR A 376 5.16 9.83 -30.17
N PRO A 377 4.29 9.08 -30.87
CA PRO A 377 3.93 7.73 -30.46
C PRO A 377 5.13 6.79 -30.59
N MET A 378 5.36 6.00 -29.56
CA MET A 378 6.27 4.87 -29.58
C MET A 378 5.49 3.63 -29.16
N HIS A 379 5.74 2.53 -29.86
CA HIS A 379 5.18 1.23 -29.56
C HIS A 379 6.29 0.38 -28.94
N ASP A 380 5.89 -0.66 -28.21
CA ASP A 380 6.79 -1.76 -27.88
C ASP A 380 7.97 -1.37 -26.95
N LEU A 381 7.85 -0.27 -26.18
CA LEU A 381 8.86 0.13 -25.19
C LEU A 381 8.98 -0.85 -24.02
N ASP A 382 8.02 -1.76 -23.91
CA ASP A 382 8.01 -2.92 -23.05
C ASP A 382 8.41 -4.22 -23.77
N GLU A 383 8.47 -4.29 -25.11
CA GLU A 383 8.82 -5.53 -25.84
C GLU A 383 10.31 -5.88 -25.78
N ASP A 384 11.26 -4.92 -25.79
CA ASP A 384 12.66 -5.29 -25.53
C ASP A 384 12.91 -5.68 -24.05
N SER A 385 11.88 -5.80 -23.21
CA SER A 385 12.01 -6.56 -21.95
C SER A 385 12.14 -8.07 -22.16
N GLU A 386 11.72 -8.59 -23.32
CA GLU A 386 11.94 -9.99 -23.70
C GLU A 386 13.31 -10.21 -24.37
N GLU A 387 13.80 -9.25 -25.17
CA GLU A 387 15.09 -9.40 -25.90
C GLU A 387 16.32 -8.89 -25.11
N GLU A 388 16.21 -7.84 -24.26
CA GLU A 388 17.36 -7.35 -23.47
C GLU A 388 17.57 -8.10 -22.15
N GLU A 389 16.58 -8.85 -21.66
CA GLU A 389 16.77 -9.81 -20.56
C GLU A 389 17.67 -11.00 -20.99
N GLU A 390 17.88 -11.22 -22.30
CA GLU A 390 18.82 -12.21 -22.82
C GLU A 390 20.28 -11.70 -22.91
N GLU A 391 20.54 -10.39 -23.08
CA GLU A 391 21.91 -9.88 -23.31
C GLU A 391 22.67 -9.40 -22.07
N GLN A 392 22.00 -8.98 -20.98
CA GLN A 392 22.70 -8.62 -19.72
C GLN A 392 23.00 -9.80 -18.78
N ALA A 393 22.62 -11.01 -19.16
CA ALA A 393 22.96 -12.25 -18.45
C ALA A 393 24.13 -12.99 -19.12
N VAL A 394 25.28 -12.35 -19.30
CA VAL A 394 26.53 -13.06 -19.67
C VAL A 394 27.57 -12.96 -18.54
N ILE A 395 27.58 -13.99 -17.69
CA ILE A 395 28.75 -14.52 -16.95
C ILE A 395 28.83 -16.02 -17.34
N PRO A 396 30.02 -16.57 -17.59
CA PRO A 396 30.37 -17.14 -18.88
C PRO A 396 29.91 -18.60 -19.07
N ARG A 397 29.65 -18.95 -20.34
CA ARG A 397 29.61 -20.33 -20.80
C ARG A 397 31.02 -20.92 -20.71
N HIS A 398 31.25 -21.80 -19.74
CA HIS A 398 32.32 -22.80 -19.80
C HIS A 398 31.73 -24.19 -19.63
N HIS A 399 31.93 -24.99 -20.69
CA HIS A 399 31.92 -26.45 -20.79
C HIS A 399 30.66 -27.23 -20.38
N GLU A 400 29.94 -27.64 -21.42
CA GLU A 400 29.53 -29.03 -21.73
C GLU A 400 29.48 -30.05 -20.58
N ASP A 401 28.29 -30.65 -20.47
CA ASP A 401 28.01 -32.03 -20.11
C ASP A 401 28.57 -32.58 -18.80
N ASP A 402 27.81 -32.40 -17.71
CA ASP A 402 27.79 -33.42 -16.65
C ASP A 402 26.40 -33.52 -15.96
N PRO A 403 25.61 -34.60 -16.15
CA PRO A 403 24.25 -34.75 -15.62
C PRO A 403 24.14 -34.92 -14.08
N ALA A 404 25.21 -34.71 -13.31
CA ALA A 404 25.29 -35.15 -11.92
C ALA A 404 25.03 -34.08 -10.84
N ILE A 405 24.82 -32.80 -11.20
CA ILE A 405 24.63 -31.71 -10.21
C ILE A 405 23.37 -30.86 -10.53
N MET A 406 22.18 -31.47 -10.44
CA MET A 406 20.89 -30.77 -10.40
C MET A 406 20.11 -31.17 -9.13
N GLY A 407 20.46 -30.56 -8.01
CA GLY A 407 19.58 -30.47 -6.84
C GLY A 407 18.58 -29.32 -7.07
N SER A 408 17.29 -29.62 -7.00
CA SER A 408 16.14 -28.82 -7.45
C SER A 408 16.11 -27.35 -6.97
N ARG A 409 16.25 -26.39 -7.88
CA ARG A 409 15.93 -24.98 -7.63
C ARG A 409 14.43 -24.73 -7.89
N LEU A 410 13.69 -24.30 -6.87
CA LEU A 410 12.27 -23.96 -6.97
C LEU A 410 12.02 -22.79 -7.93
N ARG A 411 10.87 -22.80 -8.61
CA ARG A 411 10.40 -21.81 -9.59
C ARG A 411 8.91 -21.52 -9.38
N ILE A 412 8.40 -20.46 -10.00
CA ILE A 412 6.97 -20.07 -9.87
C ILE A 412 6.00 -21.12 -10.40
N ASP A 413 6.42 -21.88 -11.41
CA ASP A 413 5.70 -23.00 -12.01
C ASP A 413 5.91 -24.33 -11.27
N SER A 414 6.68 -24.33 -10.17
CA SER A 414 6.87 -25.53 -9.37
C SER A 414 5.55 -26.00 -8.77
N THR A 415 5.39 -27.32 -8.75
CA THR A 415 4.17 -27.96 -8.28
C THR A 415 4.47 -29.02 -7.22
N VAL A 416 3.45 -29.34 -6.43
CA VAL A 416 3.42 -30.51 -5.54
C VAL A 416 2.46 -31.55 -6.11
N LYS A 417 2.89 -32.81 -6.10
CA LYS A 417 2.05 -33.93 -6.51
C LYS A 417 1.06 -34.28 -5.40
N LEU A 418 -0.22 -34.36 -5.74
CA LEU A 418 -1.30 -34.71 -4.83
C LEU A 418 -1.56 -36.22 -4.80
N ASN A 419 -2.18 -36.71 -3.73
CA ASN A 419 -2.63 -38.11 -3.62
C ASN A 419 -3.62 -38.53 -4.73
N SER A 420 -4.34 -37.57 -5.31
CA SER A 420 -5.18 -37.78 -6.50
C SER A 420 -4.41 -38.00 -7.81
N GLY A 421 -3.08 -37.81 -7.80
CA GLY A 421 -2.21 -37.90 -8.98
C GLY A 421 -2.05 -36.59 -9.76
N TYR A 422 -2.89 -35.58 -9.49
CA TYR A 422 -2.79 -34.24 -10.08
C TYR A 422 -1.66 -33.42 -9.42
N HIS A 423 -1.25 -32.35 -10.10
CA HIS A 423 -0.22 -31.43 -9.60
C HIS A 423 -0.86 -30.10 -9.21
N MET A 424 -0.41 -29.53 -8.10
CA MET A 424 -0.88 -28.25 -7.57
C MET A 424 0.28 -27.26 -7.53
N PRO A 425 0.13 -26.03 -8.06
CA PRO A 425 1.15 -24.99 -7.92
C PRO A 425 1.48 -24.72 -6.45
N ILE A 426 2.76 -24.48 -6.16
CA ILE A 426 3.22 -24.27 -4.78
C ILE A 426 2.93 -22.86 -4.24
N LEU A 427 2.47 -21.94 -5.08
CA LEU A 427 2.08 -20.58 -4.71
C LEU A 427 0.63 -20.33 -5.16
N GLY A 428 -0.26 -20.08 -4.19
CA GLY A 428 -1.67 -19.80 -4.44
C GLY A 428 -2.07 -18.38 -4.12
N PHE A 429 -3.09 -17.90 -4.83
CA PHE A 429 -3.70 -16.60 -4.63
C PHE A 429 -5.08 -16.74 -3.97
N GLY A 430 -5.25 -16.18 -2.79
CA GLY A 430 -6.52 -16.22 -2.06
C GLY A 430 -7.43 -15.05 -2.40
N VAL A 431 -8.73 -15.29 -2.53
CA VAL A 431 -9.74 -14.24 -2.81
C VAL A 431 -10.65 -13.91 -1.63
N TYR A 432 -10.30 -14.35 -0.42
CA TYR A 432 -11.08 -14.02 0.78
C TYR A 432 -11.13 -12.51 1.02
N GLN A 433 -12.34 -11.97 1.20
CA GLN A 433 -12.61 -10.53 1.33
C GLN A 433 -12.18 -9.68 0.13
N THR A 434 -11.92 -10.28 -1.03
CA THR A 434 -11.84 -9.51 -2.28
C THR A 434 -13.26 -9.13 -2.70
N PRO A 435 -13.56 -7.82 -2.90
CA PRO A 435 -14.88 -7.37 -3.34
C PRO A 435 -15.31 -8.11 -4.61
N ARG A 436 -16.60 -8.48 -4.67
CA ARG A 436 -17.12 -9.30 -5.78
C ARG A 436 -16.95 -8.60 -7.12
N GLU A 437 -17.12 -7.29 -7.13
CA GLU A 437 -17.09 -6.40 -8.29
C GLU A 437 -15.68 -6.30 -8.89
N ASN A 438 -14.65 -6.42 -8.06
CA ASN A 438 -13.24 -6.32 -8.45
C ASN A 438 -12.58 -7.70 -8.64
N ALA A 439 -13.26 -8.78 -8.25
CA ALA A 439 -12.65 -10.10 -8.18
C ALA A 439 -12.15 -10.59 -9.55
N THR A 440 -12.88 -10.34 -10.64
CA THR A 440 -12.43 -10.71 -11.99
C THR A 440 -11.12 -10.01 -12.33
N GLU A 441 -11.07 -8.68 -12.25
CA GLU A 441 -9.89 -7.87 -12.58
C GLU A 441 -8.66 -8.25 -11.73
N ILE A 442 -8.85 -8.37 -10.42
CA ILE A 442 -7.76 -8.70 -9.48
C ILE A 442 -7.21 -10.10 -9.74
N CYS A 443 -8.09 -11.08 -10.02
CA CYS A 443 -7.65 -12.44 -10.33
C CYS A 443 -6.97 -12.49 -11.71
N THR A 444 -7.45 -11.72 -12.71
CA THR A 444 -6.78 -11.63 -14.01
C THR A 444 -5.38 -11.06 -13.86
N LEU A 445 -5.21 -10.02 -13.05
CA LEU A 445 -3.89 -9.46 -12.76
C LEU A 445 -2.97 -10.50 -12.07
N ALA A 446 -3.49 -11.28 -11.12
CA ALA A 446 -2.73 -12.34 -10.49
C ALA A 446 -2.31 -13.42 -11.51
N LEU A 447 -3.20 -13.83 -12.40
CA LEU A 447 -2.87 -14.78 -13.47
C LEU A 447 -1.78 -14.23 -14.41
N ASN A 448 -1.87 -12.95 -14.79
CA ASN A 448 -0.87 -12.28 -15.62
C ASN A 448 0.48 -12.11 -14.90
N ALA A 449 0.46 -11.94 -13.57
CA ALA A 449 1.68 -11.88 -12.76
C ALA A 449 2.37 -13.25 -12.58
N GLY A 450 1.78 -14.34 -13.09
CA GLY A 450 2.37 -15.68 -13.07
C GLY A 450 1.75 -16.65 -12.07
N TYR A 451 0.72 -16.25 -11.31
CA TYR A 451 -0.01 -17.21 -10.47
C TYR A 451 -0.77 -18.21 -11.35
N ARG A 452 -0.79 -19.48 -10.91
CA ARG A 452 -1.56 -20.55 -11.57
C ARG A 452 -2.51 -21.26 -10.61
N HIS A 453 -2.60 -20.82 -9.35
CA HIS A 453 -3.52 -21.39 -8.36
C HIS A 453 -4.41 -20.29 -7.76
N MET A 454 -5.72 -20.40 -7.99
CA MET A 454 -6.74 -19.52 -7.41
C MET A 454 -7.50 -20.24 -6.29
N ASP A 455 -7.50 -19.66 -5.09
CA ASP A 455 -8.19 -20.17 -3.91
C ASP A 455 -9.41 -19.33 -3.55
N SER A 456 -10.60 -19.92 -3.74
CA SER A 456 -11.90 -19.32 -3.43
C SER A 456 -12.68 -20.19 -2.43
N ALA A 457 -13.91 -19.76 -2.15
CA ALA A 457 -14.92 -20.54 -1.44
C ALA A 457 -16.31 -20.00 -1.79
N THR A 458 -17.32 -20.85 -1.78
CA THR A 458 -18.71 -20.41 -2.00
C THR A 458 -19.15 -19.41 -0.93
N ALA A 459 -18.64 -19.55 0.30
CA ALA A 459 -18.88 -18.58 1.39
C ALA A 459 -18.41 -17.15 1.07
N TYR A 460 -17.43 -16.98 0.17
CA TYR A 460 -16.84 -15.67 -0.15
C TYR A 460 -17.69 -14.87 -1.13
N ARG A 461 -18.66 -15.52 -1.79
CA ARG A 461 -19.61 -14.91 -2.75
C ARG A 461 -18.95 -14.23 -3.95
N ASN A 462 -17.71 -14.59 -4.25
CA ASN A 462 -16.94 -14.07 -5.37
C ASN A 462 -16.32 -15.18 -6.26
N GLN A 463 -16.69 -16.46 -6.05
CA GLN A 463 -16.13 -17.58 -6.82
C GLN A 463 -16.41 -17.49 -8.32
N GLY A 464 -17.62 -17.09 -8.71
CA GLY A 464 -17.99 -16.89 -10.13
C GLY A 464 -17.13 -15.83 -10.80
N PRO A 465 -17.10 -14.58 -10.29
CA PRO A 465 -16.19 -13.54 -10.79
C PRO A 465 -14.70 -13.95 -10.76
N SER A 466 -14.26 -14.68 -9.73
CA SER A 466 -12.88 -15.18 -9.67
C SER A 466 -12.60 -16.18 -10.81
N ALA A 467 -13.53 -17.09 -11.11
CA ALA A 467 -13.39 -18.02 -12.23
C ALA A 467 -13.50 -17.32 -13.60
N ALA A 468 -14.26 -16.23 -13.70
CA ALA A 468 -14.34 -15.41 -14.92
C ALA A 468 -13.00 -14.76 -15.30
N SER A 469 -12.03 -14.69 -14.38
CA SER A 469 -10.67 -14.23 -14.71
C SER A 469 -9.90 -15.19 -15.61
N ILE A 470 -10.23 -16.49 -15.60
CA ILE A 470 -9.55 -17.50 -16.40
C ILE A 470 -9.66 -17.18 -17.90
N PRO A 471 -10.86 -17.10 -18.49
CA PRO A 471 -10.98 -16.71 -19.90
C PRO A 471 -10.51 -15.26 -20.13
N ALA A 472 -10.66 -14.36 -19.16
CA ALA A 472 -10.21 -12.97 -19.29
C ALA A 472 -8.68 -12.82 -19.33
N SER A 473 -7.94 -13.77 -18.74
CA SER A 473 -6.47 -13.79 -18.79
C SER A 473 -5.90 -14.35 -20.10
N GLY A 474 -6.74 -14.96 -20.95
CA GLY A 474 -6.29 -15.66 -22.16
C GLY A 474 -5.59 -16.99 -21.91
N LEU A 475 -5.41 -17.42 -20.65
CA LEU A 475 -4.76 -18.67 -20.32
C LEU A 475 -5.67 -19.90 -20.55
N PRO A 476 -5.11 -21.03 -21.01
CA PRO A 476 -5.83 -22.30 -21.08
C PRO A 476 -6.39 -22.71 -19.71
N ARG A 477 -7.59 -23.32 -19.71
CA ARG A 477 -8.24 -23.76 -18.46
C ARG A 477 -7.39 -24.77 -17.71
N GLU A 478 -6.73 -25.67 -18.42
CA GLU A 478 -5.87 -26.73 -17.89
C GLU A 478 -4.63 -26.22 -17.16
N ASP A 479 -4.20 -24.99 -17.42
CA ASP A 479 -3.04 -24.37 -16.75
C ASP A 479 -3.40 -23.75 -15.40
N ILE A 480 -4.70 -23.59 -15.12
CA ILE A 480 -5.17 -22.97 -13.88
C ILE A 480 -5.68 -24.02 -12.91
N PHE A 481 -5.13 -24.02 -11.69
CA PHE A 481 -5.64 -24.80 -10.58
C PHE A 481 -6.67 -23.97 -9.80
N PHE A 482 -7.96 -24.26 -9.97
CA PHE A 482 -9.04 -23.55 -9.27
C PHE A 482 -9.56 -24.32 -8.06
N THR A 483 -9.54 -23.68 -6.89
CA THR A 483 -10.04 -24.24 -5.63
C THR A 483 -11.31 -23.54 -5.17
N THR A 484 -12.31 -24.31 -4.72
CA THR A 484 -13.43 -23.80 -3.91
C THR A 484 -13.67 -24.65 -2.67
N LYS A 485 -14.59 -24.21 -1.81
CA LYS A 485 -14.89 -24.87 -0.55
C LYS A 485 -16.39 -24.88 -0.29
N VAL A 486 -16.91 -26.02 0.14
CA VAL A 486 -18.32 -26.16 0.51
C VAL A 486 -18.59 -25.51 1.87
N PRO A 487 -19.49 -24.52 1.96
CA PRO A 487 -19.73 -23.76 3.19
C PRO A 487 -20.73 -24.48 4.10
N VAL A 488 -20.63 -24.25 5.42
CA VAL A 488 -21.46 -24.97 6.42
C VAL A 488 -22.19 -24.07 7.41
N LYS A 489 -22.16 -22.75 7.23
CA LYS A 489 -22.75 -21.79 8.19
C LYS A 489 -24.28 -21.59 8.05
N LYS A 490 -24.93 -22.14 7.01
CA LYS A 490 -26.36 -21.89 6.71
C LYS A 490 -27.20 -23.11 6.32
N LYS A 491 -26.56 -24.22 5.92
CA LYS A 491 -27.21 -25.50 5.63
C LYS A 491 -26.45 -26.58 6.40
N PRO A 492 -27.12 -27.59 6.98
CA PRO A 492 -26.44 -28.69 7.63
C PRO A 492 -25.50 -29.37 6.63
N LEU A 493 -24.26 -29.62 7.05
CA LEU A 493 -23.34 -30.44 6.28
C LEU A 493 -23.97 -31.83 6.08
N GLY A 494 -23.82 -32.40 4.89
CA GLY A 494 -24.38 -33.70 4.57
C GLY A 494 -24.35 -33.98 3.07
N TYR A 495 -24.65 -35.22 2.71
CA TYR A 495 -24.51 -35.73 1.35
C TYR A 495 -25.26 -34.88 0.30
N ASP A 496 -26.58 -34.76 0.42
CA ASP A 496 -27.40 -34.03 -0.58
C ASP A 496 -27.01 -32.55 -0.71
N THR A 497 -26.66 -31.93 0.43
CA THR A 497 -26.26 -30.53 0.46
C THR A 497 -24.93 -30.33 -0.27
N VAL A 498 -23.96 -31.24 -0.09
CA VAL A 498 -22.68 -31.16 -0.79
C VAL A 498 -22.83 -31.44 -2.28
N CYS A 499 -23.64 -32.43 -2.69
CA CYS A 499 -23.95 -32.67 -4.10
C CYS A 499 -24.49 -31.40 -4.78
N ALA A 500 -25.48 -30.75 -4.16
CA ALA A 500 -26.05 -29.52 -4.69
C ALA A 500 -25.02 -28.37 -4.75
N LEU A 501 -24.17 -28.22 -3.74
CA LEU A 501 -23.15 -27.17 -3.71
C LEU A 501 -22.05 -27.37 -4.77
N VAL A 502 -21.69 -28.61 -5.10
CA VAL A 502 -20.76 -28.90 -6.20
C VAL A 502 -21.37 -28.47 -7.54
N ASP A 503 -22.64 -28.81 -7.77
CA ASP A 503 -23.35 -28.44 -9.00
C ASP A 503 -23.54 -26.92 -9.11
N ASP A 504 -23.91 -26.26 -8.01
CA ASP A 504 -24.01 -24.80 -7.93
C ASP A 504 -22.66 -24.14 -8.19
N ALA A 505 -21.55 -24.69 -7.67
CA ALA A 505 -20.21 -24.15 -7.90
C ALA A 505 -19.80 -24.24 -9.38
N LEU A 506 -20.03 -25.38 -10.03
CA LEU A 506 -19.76 -25.52 -11.47
C LEU A 506 -20.61 -24.52 -12.29
N LYS A 507 -21.89 -24.38 -11.94
CA LYS A 507 -22.79 -23.44 -12.61
C LYS A 507 -22.38 -21.98 -12.41
N GLU A 508 -22.04 -21.58 -11.19
CA GLU A 508 -21.65 -20.21 -10.87
C GLU A 508 -20.30 -19.82 -11.48
N THR A 509 -19.36 -20.77 -11.56
CA THR A 509 -18.02 -20.54 -12.12
C THR A 509 -17.99 -20.69 -13.63
N GLY A 510 -18.96 -21.39 -14.23
CA GLY A 510 -18.97 -21.71 -15.66
C GLY A 510 -17.90 -22.73 -16.06
N LEU A 511 -17.24 -23.38 -15.10
CA LEU A 511 -16.19 -24.36 -15.36
C LEU A 511 -16.78 -25.74 -15.63
N THR A 512 -16.11 -26.50 -16.50
CA THR A 512 -16.46 -27.90 -16.78
C THR A 512 -16.03 -28.86 -15.67
N TYR A 513 -14.98 -28.49 -14.92
CA TYR A 513 -14.49 -29.20 -13.75
C TYR A 513 -13.83 -28.23 -12.76
N ILE A 514 -13.72 -28.64 -11.49
CA ILE A 514 -13.00 -27.92 -10.43
C ILE A 514 -11.77 -28.74 -10.02
N ASP A 515 -10.60 -28.09 -9.86
CA ASP A 515 -9.36 -28.81 -9.53
C ASP A 515 -9.34 -29.32 -8.09
N LEU A 516 -9.86 -28.51 -7.16
CA LEU A 516 -9.91 -28.85 -5.74
C LEU A 516 -11.19 -28.36 -5.07
N ILE A 517 -11.87 -29.27 -4.37
CA ILE A 517 -12.92 -28.91 -3.41
C ILE A 517 -12.53 -29.34 -2.01
N LEU A 518 -12.62 -28.41 -1.06
CA LEU A 518 -12.39 -28.68 0.36
C LEU A 518 -13.69 -28.62 1.16
N ILE A 519 -13.83 -29.50 2.16
CA ILE A 519 -14.79 -29.28 3.24
C ILE A 519 -14.24 -28.16 4.11
N HIS A 520 -14.91 -26.99 4.13
CA HIS A 520 -14.32 -25.76 4.69
C HIS A 520 -14.08 -25.80 6.20
N TRP A 521 -14.97 -26.45 6.95
CA TRP A 521 -14.89 -26.54 8.42
C TRP A 521 -15.51 -27.88 8.89
N PRO A 522 -15.08 -28.44 10.03
CA PRO A 522 -15.52 -29.74 10.50
C PRO A 522 -16.91 -29.74 11.19
N TYR A 523 -17.86 -28.91 10.77
CA TYR A 523 -19.20 -28.84 11.38
C TYR A 523 -20.10 -30.06 11.09
N GLY A 524 -21.20 -30.18 11.83
CA GLY A 524 -22.28 -31.13 11.55
C GLY A 524 -22.16 -32.51 12.21
N GLY A 525 -21.03 -32.79 12.88
CA GLY A 525 -20.76 -34.08 13.52
C GLY A 525 -20.32 -35.18 12.54
N PRO A 526 -20.01 -36.38 13.06
CA PRO A 526 -19.37 -37.45 12.28
C PRO A 526 -20.17 -37.88 11.05
N GLU A 527 -21.47 -38.15 11.21
CA GLU A 527 -22.34 -38.61 10.11
C GLU A 527 -22.47 -37.58 8.99
N ALA A 528 -22.57 -36.29 9.34
CA ALA A 528 -22.61 -35.21 8.36
C ALA A 528 -21.30 -35.12 7.56
N ARG A 529 -20.16 -35.23 8.24
CA ARG A 529 -18.82 -35.24 7.61
C ARG A 529 -18.63 -36.46 6.72
N LYS A 530 -19.08 -37.65 7.16
CA LYS A 530 -19.11 -38.88 6.35
C LYS A 530 -19.93 -38.68 5.07
N GLY A 531 -21.15 -38.17 5.19
CA GLY A 531 -22.02 -37.91 4.05
C GLY A 531 -21.43 -36.88 3.08
N ALA A 532 -20.84 -35.80 3.60
CA ALA A 532 -20.15 -34.80 2.80
C ALA A 532 -18.94 -35.36 2.05
N TRP A 533 -18.11 -36.16 2.72
CA TRP A 533 -16.96 -36.80 2.09
C TRP A 533 -17.40 -37.74 0.97
N LYS A 534 -18.40 -38.60 1.23
CA LYS A 534 -18.97 -39.49 0.20
C LYS A 534 -19.42 -38.72 -1.04
N ALA A 535 -20.13 -37.60 -0.88
CA ALA A 535 -20.55 -36.76 -2.00
C ALA A 535 -19.36 -36.22 -2.81
N LEU A 536 -18.27 -35.82 -2.15
CA LEU A 536 -17.05 -35.38 -2.84
C LEU A 536 -16.33 -36.51 -3.58
N VAL A 537 -16.31 -37.72 -3.02
CA VAL A 537 -15.76 -38.92 -3.69
C VAL A 537 -16.53 -39.20 -4.99
N GLU A 538 -17.86 -39.17 -4.94
CA GLU A 538 -18.70 -39.38 -6.12
C GLU A 538 -18.56 -38.25 -7.15
N ALA A 539 -18.35 -37.01 -6.70
CA ALA A 539 -18.04 -35.90 -7.60
C ALA A 539 -16.70 -36.08 -8.34
N VAL A 540 -15.71 -36.72 -7.71
CA VAL A 540 -14.45 -37.09 -8.36
C VAL A 540 -14.67 -38.17 -9.41
N GLU A 541 -15.42 -39.22 -9.08
CA GLU A 541 -15.74 -40.29 -10.03
C GLU A 541 -16.56 -39.80 -11.24
N ALA A 542 -17.43 -38.82 -11.02
CA ALA A 542 -18.19 -38.16 -12.07
C ALA A 542 -17.36 -37.19 -12.94
N GLY A 543 -16.08 -36.98 -12.62
CA GLY A 543 -15.19 -36.04 -13.34
C GLY A 543 -15.49 -34.56 -13.07
N LYS A 544 -16.39 -34.25 -12.15
CA LYS A 544 -16.74 -32.87 -11.77
C LYS A 544 -15.63 -32.19 -10.98
N VAL A 545 -14.87 -32.97 -10.21
CA VAL A 545 -13.80 -32.51 -9.31
C VAL A 545 -12.56 -33.38 -9.52
N ARG A 546 -11.36 -32.80 -9.54
CA ARG A 546 -10.12 -33.58 -9.70
C ARG A 546 -9.56 -34.08 -8.38
N SER A 547 -9.55 -33.21 -7.36
CA SER A 547 -8.97 -33.48 -6.05
C SER A 547 -9.90 -33.02 -4.93
N ILE A 548 -9.86 -33.71 -3.80
CA ILE A 548 -10.69 -33.40 -2.63
C ILE A 548 -9.85 -33.34 -1.36
N GLY A 549 -10.33 -32.58 -0.38
CA GLY A 549 -9.60 -32.38 0.86
C GLY A 549 -10.42 -31.68 1.93
N VAL A 550 -9.74 -31.17 2.93
CA VAL A 550 -10.36 -30.52 4.09
C VAL A 550 -9.67 -29.22 4.45
N SER A 551 -10.39 -28.33 5.13
CA SER A 551 -9.82 -27.13 5.74
C SER A 551 -10.23 -27.04 7.20
N ASN A 552 -9.29 -26.62 8.06
CA ASN A 552 -9.51 -26.41 9.49
C ASN A 552 -9.86 -27.67 10.30
N TYR A 553 -9.45 -28.86 9.84
CA TYR A 553 -9.65 -30.11 10.58
C TYR A 553 -8.50 -30.34 11.58
N GLY A 554 -8.82 -30.53 12.85
CA GLY A 554 -7.86 -31.04 13.85
C GLY A 554 -7.55 -32.53 13.65
N VAL A 555 -6.48 -33.03 14.28
CA VAL A 555 -6.03 -34.44 14.12
C VAL A 555 -7.13 -35.45 14.45
N HIS A 556 -7.98 -35.19 15.44
CA HIS A 556 -9.11 -36.05 15.79
C HIS A 556 -10.16 -36.13 14.67
N HIS A 557 -10.47 -35.01 14.01
CA HIS A 557 -11.35 -34.98 12.85
C HIS A 557 -10.75 -35.69 11.64
N LEU A 558 -9.42 -35.57 11.44
CA LEU A 558 -8.71 -36.26 10.37
C LEU A 558 -8.70 -37.78 10.58
N ALA A 559 -8.47 -38.25 11.81
CA ALA A 559 -8.51 -39.66 12.16
C ALA A 559 -9.92 -40.26 12.00
N GLU A 560 -10.96 -39.51 12.38
CA GLU A 560 -12.35 -39.89 12.11
C GLU A 560 -12.61 -40.04 10.60
N LEU A 561 -12.17 -39.06 9.79
CA LEU A 561 -12.35 -39.10 8.34
C LEU A 561 -11.60 -40.27 7.70
N GLU A 562 -10.40 -40.63 8.18
CA GLU A 562 -9.73 -41.87 7.74
C GLU A 562 -10.55 -43.12 8.03
N GLY A 563 -11.23 -43.17 9.17
CA GLY A 563 -12.19 -44.24 9.49
C GLY A 563 -13.30 -44.31 8.44
N HIS A 564 -13.92 -43.17 8.14
CA HIS A 564 -14.97 -43.09 7.11
C HIS A 564 -14.48 -43.44 5.70
N ILE A 565 -13.24 -43.09 5.35
CA ILE A 565 -12.62 -43.48 4.08
C ILE A 565 -12.51 -45.01 4.00
N LYS A 566 -12.02 -45.67 5.04
CA LYS A 566 -11.90 -47.14 5.10
C LYS A 566 -13.25 -47.84 5.03
N GLU A 567 -14.27 -47.29 5.70
CA GLU A 567 -15.65 -47.78 5.60
C GLU A 567 -16.16 -47.68 4.15
N LEU A 568 -15.97 -46.53 3.50
CA LEU A 568 -16.37 -46.33 2.10
C LEU A 568 -15.58 -47.22 1.13
N GLU A 569 -14.29 -47.49 1.38
CA GLU A 569 -13.51 -48.44 0.60
C GLU A 569 -14.10 -49.86 0.71
N ALA A 570 -14.45 -50.29 1.92
CA ALA A 570 -15.10 -51.59 2.13
C ALA A 570 -16.47 -51.67 1.45
N GLU A 571 -17.26 -50.60 1.49
CA GLU A 571 -18.57 -50.49 0.83
C GLU A 571 -18.45 -50.47 -0.72
N ARG A 572 -17.37 -49.89 -1.26
CA ARG A 572 -17.25 -49.54 -2.71
C ARG A 572 -16.22 -50.36 -3.48
N GLY A 573 -15.82 -51.51 -2.92
CA GLY A 573 -15.09 -52.55 -3.64
C GLY A 573 -13.57 -52.49 -3.54
N GLY A 574 -13.03 -51.92 -2.46
CA GLY A 574 -11.62 -52.06 -2.08
C GLY A 574 -10.83 -50.75 -1.97
N PRO A 575 -9.52 -50.85 -1.69
CA PRO A 575 -8.64 -49.70 -1.46
C PRO A 575 -8.68 -48.66 -2.58
N GLY A 576 -8.65 -47.38 -2.21
CA GLY A 576 -8.71 -46.24 -3.14
C GLY A 576 -10.12 -45.82 -3.55
N ARG A 577 -11.16 -46.62 -3.26
CA ARG A 577 -12.56 -46.33 -3.65
C ARG A 577 -13.32 -45.42 -2.67
N GLY A 578 -12.71 -45.15 -1.50
CA GLY A 578 -13.20 -44.18 -0.51
C GLY A 578 -12.66 -42.76 -0.70
N GLY A 579 -11.88 -42.52 -1.77
CA GLY A 579 -11.19 -41.25 -2.03
C GLY A 579 -9.96 -41.02 -1.16
N ALA A 580 -9.18 -40.01 -1.52
CA ALA A 580 -7.95 -39.66 -0.82
C ALA A 580 -7.96 -38.18 -0.41
N ILE A 581 -7.57 -37.91 0.84
CA ILE A 581 -7.30 -36.55 1.31
C ILE A 581 -6.07 -36.07 0.55
N SER A 582 -6.29 -35.20 -0.43
CA SER A 582 -5.22 -34.70 -1.30
C SER A 582 -4.59 -33.44 -0.72
N VAL A 583 -5.40 -32.60 -0.09
CA VAL A 583 -5.00 -31.31 0.45
C VAL A 583 -5.64 -31.09 1.81
N GLY A 584 -4.84 -30.56 2.73
CA GLY A 584 -5.30 -30.00 3.98
C GLY A 584 -4.93 -28.53 4.08
N GLN A 585 -5.90 -27.67 4.41
CA GLN A 585 -5.70 -26.22 4.44
C GLN A 585 -5.91 -25.64 5.85
N TRP A 586 -4.88 -25.01 6.41
CA TRP A 586 -4.88 -24.44 7.77
C TRP A 586 -4.23 -23.06 7.84
N GLU A 587 -4.48 -22.36 8.95
CA GLU A 587 -3.70 -21.19 9.33
C GLU A 587 -2.31 -21.64 9.75
N LEU A 588 -1.30 -21.25 8.97
CA LEU A 588 0.09 -21.61 9.21
C LEU A 588 0.99 -20.41 8.89
N HIS A 589 1.79 -20.03 9.87
CA HIS A 589 2.80 -18.98 9.79
C HIS A 589 3.81 -19.18 10.94
N PRO A 590 4.92 -18.42 11.01
CA PRO A 590 5.97 -18.68 12.01
C PRO A 590 5.48 -18.73 13.47
N TRP A 591 4.43 -17.97 13.81
CA TRP A 591 3.80 -17.96 15.16
C TRP A 591 2.63 -18.92 15.36
N LEU A 592 2.38 -19.83 14.41
CA LEU A 592 1.34 -20.85 14.50
C LEU A 592 1.70 -22.01 13.56
N THR A 593 2.57 -22.90 14.04
CA THR A 593 3.24 -23.91 13.19
C THR A 593 2.52 -25.26 13.13
N ARG A 594 1.60 -25.54 14.07
CA ARG A 594 0.75 -26.74 14.17
C ARG A 594 1.50 -28.06 13.85
N PRO A 595 2.55 -28.39 14.61
CA PRO A 595 3.45 -29.49 14.27
C PRO A 595 2.75 -30.85 14.23
N ASP A 596 1.72 -31.06 15.06
CA ASP A 596 0.89 -32.27 15.10
C ASP A 596 0.12 -32.50 13.78
N ILE A 597 -0.58 -31.48 13.29
CA ILE A 597 -1.34 -31.53 12.04
C ILE A 597 -0.39 -31.66 10.85
N VAL A 598 0.69 -30.87 10.83
CA VAL A 598 1.68 -30.89 9.73
C VAL A 598 2.36 -32.25 9.64
N GLN A 599 2.75 -32.84 10.77
CA GLN A 599 3.35 -34.17 10.80
C GLN A 599 2.36 -35.23 10.30
N TRP A 600 1.11 -35.19 10.78
CA TRP A 600 0.07 -36.11 10.34
C TRP A 600 -0.11 -36.09 8.81
N CYS A 601 -0.08 -34.89 8.22
CA CYS A 601 -0.21 -34.70 6.77
C CYS A 601 0.99 -35.26 6.00
N ARG A 602 2.21 -34.97 6.47
CA ARG A 602 3.46 -35.44 5.84
C ARG A 602 3.55 -36.96 5.79
N GLU A 603 3.19 -37.64 6.87
CA GLU A 603 3.15 -39.11 6.95
C GLU A 603 2.20 -39.75 5.93
N ARG A 604 1.23 -38.98 5.42
CA ARG A 604 0.16 -39.42 4.51
C ARG A 604 0.23 -38.79 3.12
N ASN A 605 1.33 -38.08 2.82
CA ASN A 605 1.51 -37.34 1.57
C ASN A 605 0.36 -36.36 1.27
N VAL A 606 -0.27 -35.80 2.31
CA VAL A 606 -1.30 -34.77 2.15
C VAL A 606 -0.60 -33.43 1.97
N ALA A 607 -0.89 -32.73 0.88
CA ALA A 607 -0.32 -31.41 0.65
C ALA A 607 -0.87 -30.39 1.66
N VAL A 608 0.01 -29.63 2.28
CA VAL A 608 -0.35 -28.65 3.31
C VAL A 608 -0.46 -27.26 2.67
N GLN A 609 -1.67 -26.69 2.65
CA GLN A 609 -1.90 -25.31 2.24
C GLN A 609 -1.96 -24.39 3.46
N ALA A 610 -1.27 -23.26 3.39
CA ALA A 610 -1.16 -22.27 4.46
C ALA A 610 -1.96 -21.01 4.10
N TYR A 611 -3.12 -20.80 4.75
CA TYR A 611 -3.82 -19.51 4.65
C TYR A 611 -3.32 -18.52 5.72
N CYS A 612 -3.56 -17.22 5.48
CA CYS A 612 -3.03 -16.13 6.30
C CYS A 612 -1.49 -16.20 6.53
N PRO A 613 -0.67 -16.54 5.50
CA PRO A 613 0.79 -16.70 5.69
C PRO A 613 1.48 -15.39 6.12
N LEU A 614 0.84 -14.24 5.88
CA LEU A 614 1.31 -12.90 6.22
C LEU A 614 0.76 -12.36 7.55
N VAL A 615 0.01 -13.17 8.31
CA VAL A 615 -0.60 -12.78 9.60
C VAL A 615 -1.43 -11.48 9.50
N ARG A 616 -2.05 -11.24 8.33
CA ARG A 616 -2.78 -10.00 7.98
C ARG A 616 -2.00 -8.70 8.27
N GLY A 617 -0.68 -8.79 8.35
CA GLY A 617 0.22 -7.68 8.67
C GLY A 617 0.32 -7.29 10.13
N GLU A 618 -0.23 -8.07 11.07
CA GLU A 618 -0.12 -7.78 12.51
C GLU A 618 1.31 -7.96 13.06
N ARG A 619 2.20 -8.59 12.30
CA ARG A 619 3.58 -8.90 12.68
C ARG A 619 4.64 -8.13 11.90
N TRP A 620 4.25 -7.05 11.20
CA TRP A 620 5.21 -6.17 10.55
C TRP A 620 6.16 -5.52 11.55
N GLY A 621 7.44 -5.47 11.20
CA GLY A 621 8.49 -4.94 12.06
C GLY A 621 9.05 -5.95 13.08
N ASP A 622 8.68 -7.23 13.00
CA ASP A 622 9.32 -8.27 13.82
C ASP A 622 10.83 -8.29 13.57
N ALA A 623 11.63 -8.29 14.64
CA ALA A 623 13.07 -8.10 14.55
C ALA A 623 13.77 -9.19 13.71
N LYS A 624 13.29 -10.44 13.76
CA LYS A 624 13.85 -11.55 12.98
C LYS A 624 13.49 -11.40 11.51
N VAL A 625 12.22 -11.11 11.22
CA VAL A 625 11.72 -10.90 9.85
C VAL A 625 12.41 -9.71 9.19
N VAL A 626 12.56 -8.59 9.90
CA VAL A 626 13.23 -7.38 9.41
C VAL A 626 14.72 -7.64 9.16
N ALA A 627 15.39 -8.41 10.01
CA ALA A 627 16.79 -8.77 9.80
C ALA A 627 16.97 -9.60 8.52
N MET A 628 16.09 -10.58 8.28
CA MET A 628 16.11 -11.39 7.05
C MET A 628 15.74 -10.54 5.82
N SER A 629 14.72 -9.69 5.93
CA SER A 629 14.32 -8.75 4.88
C SER A 629 15.50 -7.90 4.41
N ARG A 630 16.29 -7.35 5.36
CA ARG A 630 17.51 -6.59 5.05
C ARG A 630 18.61 -7.45 4.45
N LYS A 631 18.82 -8.66 4.97
CA LYS A 631 19.85 -9.59 4.49
C LYS A 631 19.61 -9.98 3.02
N TYR A 632 18.36 -10.26 2.66
CA TYR A 632 17.99 -10.76 1.34
C TYR A 632 17.56 -9.65 0.35
N GLY A 633 17.36 -8.42 0.81
CA GLY A 633 16.84 -7.33 -0.02
C GLY A 633 15.39 -7.58 -0.44
N LYS A 634 14.60 -8.24 0.42
CA LYS A 634 13.23 -8.70 0.15
C LYS A 634 12.26 -8.10 1.14
N THR A 635 10.98 -7.98 0.78
CA THR A 635 9.96 -7.48 1.71
C THR A 635 9.65 -8.52 2.79
N GLU A 636 9.15 -8.06 3.94
CA GLU A 636 8.73 -8.97 5.02
C GLU A 636 7.70 -10.00 4.53
N ALA A 637 6.83 -9.61 3.59
CA ALA A 637 5.89 -10.52 2.95
C ALA A 637 6.60 -11.63 2.17
N GLN A 638 7.60 -11.29 1.36
CA GLN A 638 8.39 -12.27 0.61
C GLN A 638 9.16 -13.22 1.54
N ILE A 639 9.69 -12.73 2.67
CA ILE A 639 10.34 -13.59 3.67
C ILE A 639 9.36 -14.62 4.24
N LEU A 640 8.16 -14.20 4.67
CA LEU A 640 7.16 -15.11 5.23
C LEU A 640 6.62 -16.11 4.20
N LEU A 641 6.42 -15.68 2.96
CA LEU A 641 5.99 -16.56 1.88
C LEU A 641 7.08 -17.57 1.51
N ARG A 642 8.34 -17.13 1.42
CA ARG A 642 9.47 -18.01 1.14
C ARG A 642 9.68 -19.02 2.25
N TRP A 643 9.53 -18.60 3.51
CA TRP A 643 9.53 -19.51 4.66
C TRP A 643 8.46 -20.59 4.51
N SER A 644 7.24 -20.23 4.17
CA SER A 644 6.14 -21.17 3.97
C SER A 644 6.47 -22.22 2.88
N ILE A 645 7.02 -21.75 1.75
CA ILE A 645 7.45 -22.63 0.65
C ILE A 645 8.58 -23.58 1.08
N GLN A 646 9.62 -23.09 1.75
CA GLN A 646 10.74 -23.92 2.23
C GLN A 646 10.34 -24.91 3.32
N ARG A 647 9.26 -24.63 4.05
CA ARG A 647 8.63 -25.58 4.97
C ARG A 647 7.84 -26.69 4.26
N GLY A 648 7.74 -26.62 2.94
CA GLY A 648 6.95 -27.54 2.11
C GLY A 648 5.46 -27.24 2.15
N TYR A 649 5.07 -26.02 2.49
CA TYR A 649 3.68 -25.58 2.47
C TYR A 649 3.37 -24.86 1.16
N VAL A 650 2.08 -24.79 0.83
CA VAL A 650 1.55 -24.01 -0.29
C VAL A 650 0.88 -22.75 0.28
N PRO A 651 1.60 -21.60 0.37
CA PRO A 651 1.00 -20.37 0.88
C PRO A 651 -0.08 -19.81 -0.04
N LEU A 652 -1.16 -19.33 0.58
CA LEU A 652 -2.26 -18.63 -0.06
C LEU A 652 -2.17 -17.14 0.28
N VAL A 653 -1.60 -16.35 -0.63
CA VAL A 653 -1.46 -14.90 -0.43
C VAL A 653 -2.62 -14.15 -1.08
N LYS A 654 -3.14 -13.14 -0.39
CA LYS A 654 -4.20 -12.27 -0.89
C LYS A 654 -3.71 -10.84 -0.98
N SER A 655 -4.00 -10.18 -2.09
CA SER A 655 -3.85 -8.73 -2.23
C SER A 655 -4.93 -8.19 -3.17
N VAL A 656 -5.27 -6.91 -3.02
CA VAL A 656 -6.06 -6.14 -4.00
C VAL A 656 -5.25 -4.98 -4.58
N THR A 657 -3.99 -4.85 -4.16
CA THR A 657 -3.05 -3.83 -4.59
C THR A 657 -2.16 -4.44 -5.67
N PRO A 658 -2.18 -3.93 -6.92
CA PRO A 658 -1.43 -4.49 -8.05
C PRO A 658 0.06 -4.71 -7.79
N SER A 659 0.76 -3.70 -7.26
CA SER A 659 2.20 -3.78 -6.97
C SER A 659 2.53 -4.93 -6.02
N ARG A 660 1.71 -5.15 -4.98
CA ARG A 660 1.89 -6.28 -4.04
C ARG A 660 1.58 -7.63 -4.67
N ILE A 661 0.66 -7.70 -5.64
CA ILE A 661 0.34 -8.95 -6.34
C ILE A 661 1.59 -9.41 -7.10
N VAL A 662 2.20 -8.50 -7.85
CA VAL A 662 3.45 -8.74 -8.59
C VAL A 662 4.62 -8.98 -7.63
N GLU A 663 4.82 -8.13 -6.61
CA GLU A 663 5.94 -8.27 -5.66
C GLU A 663 5.95 -9.64 -4.96
N ASN A 664 4.76 -10.17 -4.62
CA ASN A 664 4.63 -11.47 -3.95
C ASN A 664 5.04 -12.66 -4.84
N THR A 665 5.32 -12.49 -6.13
CA THR A 665 5.84 -13.55 -7.01
C THR A 665 7.36 -13.67 -6.99
N GLY A 666 8.06 -12.64 -6.51
CA GLY A 666 9.53 -12.57 -6.40
C GLY A 666 10.12 -13.41 -5.26
N LEU A 667 9.75 -14.70 -5.21
CA LEU A 667 10.09 -15.66 -4.14
C LEU A 667 11.15 -16.70 -4.54
N PHE A 668 11.53 -16.77 -5.82
CA PHE A 668 12.31 -17.89 -6.37
C PHE A 668 13.76 -17.54 -6.70
N ASP A 669 14.12 -16.26 -6.58
CA ASP A 669 15.47 -15.74 -6.79
C ASP A 669 16.32 -15.70 -5.52
N PHE A 670 15.75 -16.05 -4.36
CA PHE A 670 16.48 -16.15 -3.09
C PHE A 670 16.04 -17.38 -2.27
N GLU A 671 16.85 -17.71 -1.26
CA GLU A 671 16.60 -18.82 -0.36
C GLU A 671 17.03 -18.46 1.07
N LEU A 672 16.15 -18.69 2.04
CA LEU A 672 16.46 -18.56 3.46
C LEU A 672 17.38 -19.70 3.87
N ALA A 673 18.40 -19.42 4.69
CA ALA A 673 19.23 -20.49 5.22
C ALA A 673 18.40 -21.41 6.14
N ASP A 674 18.73 -22.70 6.22
CA ASP A 674 18.01 -23.66 7.09
C ASP A 674 17.92 -23.18 8.54
N ALA A 675 19.00 -22.59 9.05
CA ALA A 675 19.03 -22.02 10.40
C ALA A 675 18.03 -20.86 10.57
N GLU A 676 17.77 -20.08 9.53
CA GLU A 676 16.81 -18.95 9.54
C GLU A 676 15.38 -19.44 9.40
N VAL A 677 15.15 -20.47 8.57
CA VAL A 677 13.85 -21.16 8.49
C VAL A 677 13.45 -21.73 9.84
N GLU A 678 14.42 -22.22 10.60
CA GLU A 678 14.21 -22.74 11.95
C GLU A 678 14.19 -21.65 13.03
N ASP A 679 14.91 -20.53 12.89
CA ASP A 679 14.93 -19.45 13.89
C ASP A 679 13.68 -18.57 13.86
N ILE A 680 13.10 -18.34 12.67
CA ILE A 680 11.91 -17.47 12.54
C ILE A 680 10.66 -18.08 13.19
N LYS A 681 10.60 -19.42 13.31
CA LYS A 681 9.49 -20.11 13.95
C LYS A 681 9.47 -19.78 15.44
N THR A 682 8.27 -19.73 16.02
CA THR A 682 8.10 -19.56 17.46
C THR A 682 7.27 -20.69 18.04
N ASP A 683 7.39 -20.91 19.35
CA ASP A 683 6.54 -21.84 20.10
C ASP A 683 5.21 -21.18 20.53
N GLU A 684 4.89 -20.01 19.97
CA GLU A 684 3.63 -19.33 20.24
C GLU A 684 2.44 -20.06 19.58
N TYR A 685 1.27 -19.97 20.22
CA TYR A 685 -0.01 -20.38 19.64
C TYR A 685 -0.86 -19.12 19.42
N LYS A 686 -0.70 -18.47 18.26
CA LYS A 686 -1.32 -17.17 17.95
C LYS A 686 -2.17 -17.22 16.68
N PRO A 687 -3.35 -17.86 16.73
CA PRO A 687 -4.31 -17.76 15.64
C PRO A 687 -4.85 -16.32 15.53
N ILE A 688 -4.93 -15.84 14.30
CA ILE A 688 -5.58 -14.57 13.91
C ILE A 688 -6.88 -14.81 13.13
N ALA A 689 -7.20 -16.06 12.80
CA ALA A 689 -8.52 -16.49 12.39
C ALA A 689 -9.16 -17.38 13.46
N TRP A 690 -10.43 -17.73 13.23
CA TRP A 690 -11.14 -18.67 14.09
C TRP A 690 -10.52 -20.07 14.01
N ASP A 691 -10.30 -20.71 15.15
CA ASP A 691 -9.60 -22.00 15.26
C ASP A 691 -10.52 -23.14 15.74
N PRO A 692 -11.19 -23.84 14.81
CA PRO A 692 -12.06 -24.97 15.14
C PRO A 692 -11.31 -26.26 15.48
N ALA A 693 -9.97 -26.27 15.48
CA ALA A 693 -9.21 -27.42 15.98
C ALA A 693 -9.18 -27.46 17.52
N MET A 694 -9.36 -26.31 18.17
CA MET A 694 -9.33 -26.16 19.63
C MET A 694 -10.65 -25.66 20.21
N GLU A 695 -11.42 -24.87 19.46
CA GLU A 695 -12.71 -24.35 19.92
C GLU A 695 -13.86 -25.35 19.69
N PRO A 696 -14.86 -25.39 20.59
CA PRO A 696 -16.07 -26.17 20.37
C PRO A 696 -16.81 -25.75 19.10
N LEU A 697 -17.32 -26.72 18.35
CA LEU A 697 -18.08 -26.50 17.11
C LEU A 697 -19.53 -26.06 17.34
N GLU A 698 -19.81 -25.38 18.45
CA GLU A 698 -21.15 -24.93 18.83
C GLU A 698 -21.36 -23.46 18.45
N LYS A 699 -22.10 -23.23 17.36
CA LYS A 699 -22.95 -22.05 17.14
C LYS A 699 -24.06 -22.36 16.13
#